data_AF-A0A010S1F9-F1
#
_entry.id   AF-A0A010S1F9-F1
#
_cell.length_a   1.000
_cell.length_b   1.000
_cell.length_c   1.000
_cell.angle_alpha   90.00
_cell.angle_beta   90.00
_cell.angle_gamma   90.00
#
_symmetry.space_group_name_H-M   'P 1'
#
loop_
_entity.id
_entity.type
_entity.pdbx_description
1 polymer ?
#
loop_
_entity_poly.entity_id
_entity_poly.type
_entity_poly.pdbx_seq_one_letter_code
_entity_poly.pdbx_strand_id
1 'polypeptide(L)'
;MHYPSFGHFLLASILAVQGVQSLNLIPTGQVARRYVAPALALAMPALAAPQAASIEAREPHHRGKKTKKAKAAKREESAVDEALEARDIEALITSQSQCRYHLLRPCYLIPSRYKTIHHTQQTNSIKSGIQKPNMGENKKQIIQWHTDALKIDFVVNKDGVICLDGILPTNVEPSPRSPPNFDSSELPLVSIRVSGEGSGDIKTAKTLIGTTLSDRLRYQSHEIIKGDDGSKETLIVKCNDNATSIHVETSFTVYGSIPVVRAQTTVTNQSTTNADIILTNVSTLTVGNMTSTSDRWFEDYSLLYANSTWFREAQWEERSLPSVGLDNNGILELGDGLLASLAHFELSSRGSFSTGGHLPMGALKHRNNEDTWMWQVENNGSWRWDLGDFKDSIYLAAGGPMLSSHGWKKRLSPGQSFTTVPFACCRIQGDEQAAFAAMTDYRRQIRRPHDDMERMPIIFNDYMNCLMGDPNENKVRALLGPVAQLGAEYFVIDAGWYADDGNWWDDVGLWEPSTKRFPSGFMKLMDEIRNKGLIPGLWLEPEVVGVRSPVGSQLPDEAFFQEDGHRVVEKRRWSLDYRHPEVIAWMNKVMHNLIDQYGVRYFKFDYNIDVVQGTDVDGPGTAGAAHLEHQRAYLAWVRALLDNYPGVVIETCSGGANRLDYAMLAVHPIQSTSDQQDPKLYAAIAAACPTAVTPEQSASWAYPQPGWSDELNALSVVNSMMGRVYLSGRVDLLSDNQLAIVKEGLEVYKSMRDHLRHATPMWPLGLPKWHDDWLALGLTSADGKTTYLAVWRRDGPTEMNISLGNGLRTHNDSKIRVLYPTRFTTKLELNGAESALRLQLPEEPCARILKIER
;
A
#
# COMPACT_ATOMS: atom_id res chain seq x y z
N MET A 1 -1.04 43.98 6.80
CA MET A 1 -2.20 43.42 6.08
C MET A 1 -3.37 43.36 7.06
N HIS A 2 -4.43 44.14 6.81
CA HIS A 2 -5.62 44.19 7.68
C HIS A 2 -6.64 43.12 7.24
N TYR A 3 -7.07 42.28 8.19
CA TYR A 3 -8.19 41.35 8.00
C TYR A 3 -9.53 42.09 8.13
N PRO A 4 -10.56 41.73 7.34
CA PRO A 4 -11.86 42.39 7.42
C PRO A 4 -12.65 41.91 8.64
N SER A 5 -13.30 42.84 9.33
CA SER A 5 -14.20 42.55 10.45
C SER A 5 -15.58 42.03 9.98
N PHE A 6 -16.28 41.34 10.87
CA PHE A 6 -17.61 40.75 10.74
C PHE A 6 -18.67 41.65 10.07
N GLY A 7 -18.52 42.98 10.15
CA GLY A 7 -19.39 43.93 9.45
C GLY A 7 -19.34 43.84 7.92
N HIS A 8 -18.22 43.40 7.34
CA HIS A 8 -18.08 43.22 5.89
C HIS A 8 -18.87 42.02 5.35
N PHE A 9 -19.05 40.97 6.17
CA PHE A 9 -19.88 39.82 5.82
C PHE A 9 -21.38 40.15 5.85
N LEU A 10 -21.81 41.00 6.77
CA LEU A 10 -23.21 41.39 6.90
C LEU A 10 -23.67 42.30 5.73
N LEU A 11 -22.79 43.19 5.27
CA LEU A 11 -23.10 44.09 4.14
C LEU A 11 -23.19 43.35 2.79
N ALA A 12 -22.32 42.35 2.57
CA ALA A 12 -22.37 41.48 1.39
C ALA A 12 -23.65 40.63 1.34
N SER A 13 -24.14 40.21 2.50
CA SER A 13 -25.37 39.42 2.64
C SER A 13 -26.62 40.24 2.34
N ILE A 14 -26.65 41.52 2.73
CA ILE A 14 -27.79 42.43 2.47
C ILE A 14 -27.85 42.82 0.98
N LEU A 15 -26.70 43.00 0.32
CA LEU A 15 -26.65 43.28 -1.13
C LEU A 15 -27.07 42.08 -1.99
N ALA A 16 -26.81 40.85 -1.55
CA ALA A 16 -27.26 39.64 -2.25
C ALA A 16 -28.80 39.46 -2.22
N VAL A 17 -29.46 39.96 -1.18
CA VAL A 17 -30.93 39.86 -1.03
C VAL A 17 -31.68 40.89 -1.89
N GLN A 18 -31.07 42.05 -2.20
CA GLN A 18 -31.69 43.06 -3.08
C GLN A 18 -31.61 42.70 -4.57
N GLY A 19 -30.67 41.84 -5.00
CA GLY A 19 -30.56 41.39 -6.39
C GLY A 19 -31.72 40.49 -6.86
N VAL A 20 -32.40 39.81 -5.94
CA VAL A 20 -33.42 38.80 -6.26
C VAL A 20 -34.83 39.39 -6.45
N GLN A 21 -35.07 40.66 -6.12
CA GLN A 21 -36.39 41.30 -6.25
C GLN A 21 -36.64 42.06 -7.57
N SER A 22 -35.76 41.94 -8.58
CA SER A 22 -35.88 42.71 -9.84
C SER A 22 -36.44 41.95 -11.06
N LEU A 23 -36.93 40.71 -10.90
CA LEU A 23 -37.56 39.96 -12.00
C LEU A 23 -39.05 39.71 -11.70
N ASN A 24 -39.90 40.57 -12.26
CA ASN A 24 -41.35 40.46 -12.20
C ASN A 24 -41.94 40.00 -13.56
N LEU A 25 -42.68 38.89 -13.50
CA LEU A 25 -43.96 38.58 -14.17
C LEU A 25 -44.01 38.20 -15.68
N ILE A 26 -44.56 37.01 -15.96
CA ILE A 26 -45.88 36.76 -16.60
C ILE A 26 -46.26 35.26 -16.46
N PRO A 27 -47.58 34.89 -16.44
CA PRO A 27 -48.10 33.73 -15.71
C PRO A 27 -48.65 32.58 -16.59
N THR A 28 -48.97 31.46 -15.91
CA THR A 28 -49.63 30.20 -16.31
C THR A 28 -48.67 29.02 -16.42
N GLY A 29 -48.85 27.85 -15.80
CA GLY A 29 -49.66 27.41 -14.67
C GLY A 29 -49.11 26.02 -14.26
N GLN A 30 -49.27 25.66 -12.99
CA GLN A 30 -48.93 24.36 -12.39
C GLN A 30 -47.45 23.99 -12.15
N VAL A 31 -46.66 24.81 -11.44
CA VAL A 31 -45.54 24.27 -10.62
C VAL A 31 -45.34 25.13 -9.37
N ALA A 32 -46.20 24.97 -8.36
CA ALA A 32 -46.02 25.66 -7.06
C ALA A 32 -46.30 24.73 -5.87
N ARG A 33 -45.78 23.49 -5.93
CA ARG A 33 -45.76 22.57 -4.78
C ARG A 33 -44.46 21.78 -4.58
N ARG A 34 -43.36 22.15 -5.25
CA ARG A 34 -42.07 21.42 -5.13
C ARG A 34 -40.84 22.23 -4.74
N TYR A 35 -40.95 23.53 -4.45
CA TYR A 35 -39.76 24.36 -4.14
C TYR A 35 -39.83 25.20 -2.86
N VAL A 36 -40.81 25.01 -1.99
CA VAL A 36 -40.88 25.74 -0.69
C VAL A 36 -40.46 24.89 0.51
N ALA A 37 -40.20 23.60 0.33
CA ALA A 37 -39.72 22.72 1.41
C ALA A 37 -38.19 22.80 1.72
N PRO A 38 -37.26 23.21 0.83
CA PRO A 38 -35.84 23.26 1.19
C PRO A 38 -35.35 24.60 1.76
N ALA A 39 -36.15 25.68 1.73
CA ALA A 39 -35.69 27.01 2.14
C ALA A 39 -35.88 27.32 3.65
N LEU A 40 -36.53 26.43 4.40
CA LEU A 40 -36.78 26.59 5.85
C LEU A 40 -35.88 25.71 6.73
N ALA A 41 -34.94 24.96 6.16
CA ALA A 41 -34.02 24.08 6.90
C ALA A 41 -32.61 24.66 7.12
N LEU A 42 -32.34 25.89 6.65
CA LEU A 42 -31.03 26.55 6.78
C LEU A 42 -30.96 27.64 7.86
N ALA A 43 -31.94 27.69 8.78
CA ALA A 43 -31.92 28.60 9.90
C ALA A 43 -32.47 27.94 11.17
N MET A 44 -31.67 27.09 11.82
CA MET A 44 -31.60 26.80 13.27
C MET A 44 -30.40 25.86 13.48
N PRO A 45 -29.45 26.16 14.40
CA PRO A 45 -29.74 26.08 15.84
C PRO A 45 -29.08 27.16 16.71
N ALA A 46 -29.84 27.71 17.66
CA ALA A 46 -29.31 28.34 18.87
C ALA A 46 -30.26 28.03 20.02
N LEU A 47 -29.84 27.12 20.91
CA LEU A 47 -30.15 27.04 22.36
C LEU A 47 -30.06 25.58 22.85
N ALA A 48 -28.87 25.17 23.26
CA ALA A 48 -28.63 24.34 24.46
C ALA A 48 -27.12 24.04 24.55
N ALA A 49 -26.40 24.80 25.37
CA ALA A 49 -25.09 24.43 25.90
C ALA A 49 -25.26 24.12 27.40
N PRO A 50 -24.48 23.19 27.95
CA PRO A 50 -23.26 23.68 28.60
C PRO A 50 -21.98 22.85 28.39
N GLN A 51 -20.87 23.60 28.42
CA GLN A 51 -19.49 23.21 28.77
C GLN A 51 -18.72 22.24 27.87
N ALA A 52 -18.01 22.81 26.89
CA ALA A 52 -16.75 22.27 26.38
C ALA A 52 -15.61 23.24 26.73
N ALA A 53 -14.70 22.78 27.59
CA ALA A 53 -13.40 23.39 27.81
C ALA A 53 -12.42 22.91 26.73
N SER A 54 -11.48 23.79 26.38
CA SER A 54 -10.32 23.63 25.50
C SER A 54 -9.71 22.22 25.44
N ILE A 55 -9.57 21.69 24.21
CA ILE A 55 -8.77 20.52 23.89
C ILE A 55 -7.35 21.00 23.58
N GLU A 56 -6.46 20.92 24.57
CA GLU A 56 -5.00 20.92 24.38
C GLU A 56 -4.50 19.46 24.38
N ALA A 57 -3.49 19.20 23.55
CA ALA A 57 -2.78 17.93 23.44
C ALA A 57 -2.29 17.45 24.81
N ARG A 58 -2.67 16.24 25.21
CA ARG A 58 -2.27 15.62 26.48
C ARG A 58 -0.91 14.92 26.34
N GLU A 59 0.09 15.47 27.04
CA GLU A 59 1.29 14.76 27.47
C GLU A 59 0.96 13.59 28.44
N PRO A 60 1.83 12.56 28.54
CA PRO A 60 1.61 11.42 29.43
C PRO A 60 1.85 11.76 30.91
N HIS A 61 0.84 11.54 31.75
CA HIS A 61 0.90 11.76 33.19
C HIS A 61 1.75 10.69 33.92
N HIS A 62 2.92 11.10 34.41
CA HIS A 62 3.50 10.58 35.65
C HIS A 62 3.32 11.64 36.76
N ARG A 63 2.56 11.31 37.82
CA ARG A 63 2.96 11.59 39.21
C ARG A 63 2.00 10.98 40.23
N GLY A 64 2.54 10.05 41.01
CA GLY A 64 1.92 9.54 42.23
C GLY A 64 1.84 10.59 43.33
N LYS A 65 0.80 10.46 44.14
CA LYS A 65 0.49 11.25 45.33
C LYS A 65 1.64 11.21 46.36
N LYS A 66 2.15 12.37 46.79
CA LYS A 66 2.63 12.61 48.17
C LYS A 66 2.31 14.04 48.64
N THR A 67 1.40 14.09 49.62
CA THR A 67 1.25 14.99 50.79
C THR A 67 1.85 16.41 50.83
N LYS A 68 0.96 17.35 51.22
CA LYS A 68 1.12 18.76 51.63
C LYS A 68 2.27 19.06 52.62
N LYS A 69 2.96 20.20 52.41
CA LYS A 69 3.08 21.32 53.40
C LYS A 69 3.67 22.59 52.73
N ALA A 70 3.28 23.73 53.29
CA ALA A 70 3.28 25.08 52.71
C ALA A 70 4.55 25.92 52.96
N LYS A 71 4.80 26.95 52.12
CA LYS A 71 4.81 28.39 52.49
C LYS A 71 5.23 29.29 51.33
N ALA A 72 4.84 30.56 51.45
CA ALA A 72 4.74 31.62 50.45
C ALA A 72 6.00 32.48 50.26
N ALA A 73 6.12 33.15 49.10
CA ALA A 73 6.43 34.58 48.87
C ALA A 73 6.83 34.74 47.38
N LYS A 74 6.15 35.51 46.50
CA LYS A 74 5.94 36.97 46.35
C LYS A 74 7.04 37.65 45.48
N ARG A 75 6.61 38.19 44.32
CA ARG A 75 7.21 39.27 43.47
C ARG A 75 8.53 38.93 42.74
N GLU A 76 8.85 39.47 41.56
CA GLU A 76 8.47 40.72 40.88
C GLU A 76 8.77 40.63 39.35
N GLU A 77 8.07 41.43 38.55
CA GLU A 77 8.27 41.67 37.11
C GLU A 77 9.59 42.41 36.81
N SER A 78 10.17 42.22 35.61
CA SER A 78 10.45 43.32 34.68
C SER A 78 10.95 42.81 33.32
N ALA A 79 10.49 43.48 32.27
CA ALA A 79 10.79 43.30 30.86
C ALA A 79 11.99 44.19 30.41
N VAL A 80 12.19 44.28 29.08
CA VAL A 80 12.97 45.28 28.30
C VAL A 80 14.41 44.80 27.98
N ASP A 81 14.97 44.77 26.75
CA ASP A 81 14.67 45.39 25.44
C ASP A 81 15.36 44.68 24.25
N GLU A 82 14.91 45.00 23.02
CA GLU A 82 15.50 44.73 21.69
C GLU A 82 16.63 45.71 21.27
N ALA A 83 17.49 45.31 20.31
CA ALA A 83 18.06 46.08 19.17
C ALA A 83 19.37 45.42 18.65
N LEU A 84 19.44 44.89 17.41
CA LEU A 84 19.77 45.52 16.11
C LEU A 84 21.28 45.83 15.87
N GLU A 85 21.91 45.12 14.92
CA GLU A 85 22.48 45.64 13.64
C GLU A 85 23.67 44.81 13.08
N ALA A 86 23.66 44.67 11.75
CA ALA A 86 24.70 44.10 10.91
C ALA A 86 25.72 45.16 10.46
N ARG A 87 26.96 44.74 10.13
CA ARG A 87 27.84 45.41 9.15
C ARG A 87 29.02 44.56 8.69
N ASP A 88 29.40 44.83 7.45
CA ASP A 88 30.26 44.09 6.52
C ASP A 88 31.75 44.53 6.46
N ILE A 89 32.55 43.67 5.80
CA ILE A 89 33.73 43.91 4.91
C ILE A 89 35.20 43.86 5.44
N GLU A 90 35.92 42.87 4.85
CA GLU A 90 37.30 42.73 4.34
C GLU A 90 38.56 43.25 5.09
N ALA A 91 39.60 42.38 5.18
CA ALA A 91 40.90 42.55 4.48
C ALA A 91 42.01 41.52 4.85
N LEU A 92 42.46 40.78 3.81
CA LEU A 92 43.86 40.49 3.39
C LEU A 92 44.84 39.50 4.09
N ILE A 93 45.34 38.59 3.23
CA ILE A 93 46.72 38.08 2.99
C ILE A 93 47.19 36.79 3.72
N THR A 94 47.24 35.62 3.05
CA THR A 94 48.28 34.99 2.17
C THR A 94 49.41 34.21 2.89
N SER A 95 49.45 32.87 2.72
CA SER A 95 50.64 32.04 2.35
C SER A 95 50.24 30.55 2.33
N GLN A 96 50.08 29.93 1.15
CA GLN A 96 51.03 29.05 0.44
C GLN A 96 51.47 27.75 1.16
N SER A 97 50.99 26.60 0.66
CA SER A 97 51.80 25.49 0.08
C SER A 97 50.88 24.30 -0.29
N GLN A 98 50.56 24.18 -1.59
CA GLN A 98 51.01 23.10 -2.49
C GLN A 98 50.78 21.65 -2.02
N CYS A 99 49.81 20.95 -2.63
CA CYS A 99 50.12 19.75 -3.40
C CYS A 99 49.01 19.40 -4.41
N ARG A 100 49.42 18.95 -5.60
CA ARG A 100 48.62 18.76 -6.83
C ARG A 100 47.67 17.56 -6.72
N TYR A 101 46.44 17.69 -7.21
CA TYR A 101 45.61 16.54 -7.62
C TYR A 101 45.40 16.53 -9.14
N HIS A 102 45.82 15.43 -9.76
CA HIS A 102 45.51 15.08 -11.14
C HIS A 102 44.08 14.57 -11.24
N LEU A 103 43.37 15.09 -12.24
CA LEU A 103 42.09 14.60 -12.75
C LEU A 103 42.20 13.15 -13.22
N LEU A 104 41.47 12.22 -12.59
CA LEU A 104 41.01 10.99 -13.24
C LEU A 104 39.61 10.60 -12.71
N ARG A 105 38.65 10.58 -13.63
CA ARG A 105 37.29 10.05 -13.49
C ARG A 105 37.33 8.53 -13.20
N PRO A 106 36.38 7.97 -12.43
CA PRO A 106 36.06 6.55 -12.51
C PRO A 106 34.80 6.31 -13.35
N CYS A 107 34.99 5.72 -14.53
CA CYS A 107 33.95 4.95 -15.22
C CYS A 107 33.87 3.56 -14.55
N TYR A 108 32.68 3.14 -14.10
CA TYR A 108 32.45 1.76 -13.68
C TYR A 108 32.14 0.89 -14.90
N LEU A 109 33.12 0.09 -15.32
CA LEU A 109 32.98 -1.04 -16.24
C LEU A 109 32.98 -2.34 -15.43
N ILE A 110 31.95 -3.15 -15.67
CA ILE A 110 31.79 -4.51 -15.13
C ILE A 110 32.74 -5.46 -15.90
N PRO A 111 33.55 -6.32 -15.24
CA PRO A 111 34.48 -7.18 -15.96
C PRO A 111 33.81 -8.46 -16.46
N SER A 112 33.84 -8.67 -17.78
CA SER A 112 33.66 -9.98 -18.40
C SER A 112 34.99 -10.75 -18.36
N ARG A 113 34.94 -12.02 -17.91
CA ARG A 113 36.02 -12.99 -18.14
C ARG A 113 35.40 -14.29 -18.63
N TYR A 114 35.45 -14.51 -19.94
CA TYR A 114 35.43 -15.86 -20.51
C TYR A 114 36.65 -16.00 -21.43
N LYS A 115 37.49 -17.00 -21.12
CA LYS A 115 38.65 -17.42 -21.90
C LYS A 115 38.19 -18.04 -23.21
N THR A 116 38.77 -17.58 -24.32
CA THR A 116 38.60 -18.17 -25.64
C THR A 116 39.38 -19.48 -25.73
N ILE A 117 38.67 -20.60 -25.91
CA ILE A 117 39.24 -21.87 -26.42
C ILE A 117 38.68 -22.04 -27.84
N HIS A 118 39.58 -22.08 -28.83
CA HIS A 118 39.22 -22.37 -30.21
C HIS A 118 38.80 -23.84 -30.35
N HIS A 119 37.51 -24.07 -30.61
CA HIS A 119 37.04 -25.30 -31.24
C HIS A 119 36.16 -24.93 -32.45
N THR A 120 36.69 -25.22 -33.63
CA THR A 120 35.96 -25.32 -34.89
C THR A 120 34.87 -26.38 -34.78
N GLN A 121 33.59 -26.02 -34.92
CA GLN A 121 32.53 -26.96 -35.32
C GLN A 121 31.32 -26.25 -35.96
N GLN A 122 31.04 -26.73 -37.18
CA GLN A 122 29.85 -26.68 -38.03
C GLN A 122 28.64 -25.82 -37.63
N THR A 123 28.31 -24.91 -38.54
CA THR A 123 27.04 -24.20 -38.66
C THR A 123 25.87 -25.16 -38.91
N ASN A 124 24.92 -25.24 -37.98
CA ASN A 124 23.55 -25.66 -38.25
C ASN A 124 22.62 -24.46 -38.02
N SER A 125 21.90 -24.04 -39.06
CA SER A 125 20.98 -22.92 -39.04
C SER A 125 19.73 -23.23 -38.20
N ILE A 126 19.48 -22.44 -37.15
CA ILE A 126 18.17 -22.38 -36.49
C ILE A 126 17.45 -21.15 -37.07
N LYS A 127 16.29 -21.37 -37.68
CA LYS A 127 15.46 -20.33 -38.30
C LYS A 127 14.80 -19.46 -37.22
N SER A 128 15.24 -18.22 -37.06
CA SER A 128 14.49 -17.16 -36.38
C SER A 128 13.44 -16.58 -37.34
N GLY A 129 12.16 -16.79 -37.07
CA GLY A 129 11.06 -16.23 -37.86
C GLY A 129 10.84 -14.75 -37.52
N ILE A 130 11.49 -13.84 -38.24
CA ILE A 130 11.16 -12.42 -38.23
C ILE A 130 10.06 -12.19 -39.28
N GLN A 131 8.83 -11.95 -38.84
CA GLN A 131 7.75 -11.53 -39.75
C GLN A 131 7.80 -10.01 -39.95
N LYS A 132 8.05 -9.57 -41.19
CA LYS A 132 7.83 -8.17 -41.62
C LYS A 132 6.47 -8.06 -42.33
N PRO A 133 5.69 -6.97 -42.19
CA PRO A 133 4.37 -6.87 -42.79
C PRO A 133 4.42 -6.41 -44.26
N ASN A 134 3.53 -7.00 -45.06
CA ASN A 134 3.20 -6.62 -46.43
C ASN A 134 1.85 -5.86 -46.36
N MET A 135 1.82 -4.57 -46.73
CA MET A 135 0.64 -3.71 -46.58
C MET A 135 -0.31 -3.86 -47.78
N GLY A 136 -1.45 -4.50 -47.55
CA GLY A 136 -2.64 -4.51 -48.41
C GLY A 136 -3.88 -4.09 -47.59
N GLU A 137 -4.84 -3.44 -48.25
CA GLU A 137 -5.96 -2.68 -47.67
C GLU A 137 -6.78 -3.36 -46.55
N ASN A 138 -7.10 -2.58 -45.51
CA ASN A 138 -8.24 -2.71 -44.58
C ASN A 138 -8.40 -4.01 -43.73
N LYS A 139 -7.31 -4.60 -43.22
CA LYS A 139 -7.42 -5.60 -42.14
C LYS A 139 -6.80 -5.09 -40.84
N LYS A 140 -7.60 -5.00 -39.76
CA LYS A 140 -7.10 -4.86 -38.39
C LYS A 140 -6.12 -6.01 -38.12
N GLN A 141 -4.92 -5.71 -37.64
CA GLN A 141 -3.97 -6.73 -37.21
C GLN A 141 -4.28 -7.10 -35.77
N ILE A 142 -4.54 -8.38 -35.52
CA ILE A 142 -4.77 -8.93 -34.18
C ILE A 142 -3.50 -9.65 -33.73
N ILE A 143 -3.06 -9.37 -32.52
CA ILE A 143 -1.94 -10.06 -31.85
C ILE A 143 -2.55 -10.84 -30.70
N GLN A 144 -2.46 -12.16 -30.77
CA GLN A 144 -3.01 -13.06 -29.77
C GLN A 144 -1.87 -13.57 -28.88
N TRP A 145 -1.98 -13.30 -27.58
CA TRP A 145 -1.06 -13.82 -26.59
C TRP A 145 -1.84 -14.67 -25.59
N HIS A 146 -1.87 -15.98 -25.87
CA HIS A 146 -2.62 -16.95 -25.09
C HIS A 146 -1.63 -17.78 -24.28
N THR A 147 -1.69 -17.59 -22.97
CA THR A 147 -0.91 -18.31 -21.95
C THR A 147 -1.75 -19.45 -21.37
N ASP A 148 -1.19 -20.22 -20.43
CA ASP A 148 -1.94 -21.27 -19.74
C ASP A 148 -3.05 -20.71 -18.83
N ALA A 149 -2.94 -19.45 -18.39
CA ALA A 149 -3.87 -18.81 -17.47
C ALA A 149 -4.83 -17.82 -18.14
N LEU A 150 -4.35 -17.08 -19.14
CA LEU A 150 -5.06 -15.96 -19.76
C LEU A 150 -4.98 -15.99 -21.30
N LYS A 151 -6.10 -15.68 -21.95
CA LYS A 151 -6.17 -15.23 -23.34
C LYS A 151 -6.12 -13.70 -23.33
N ILE A 152 -5.04 -13.12 -23.85
CA ILE A 152 -4.86 -11.66 -23.96
C ILE A 152 -4.74 -11.30 -25.42
N ASP A 153 -5.70 -10.54 -25.92
CA ASP A 153 -5.76 -10.11 -27.31
C ASP A 153 -5.47 -8.62 -27.42
N PHE A 154 -4.69 -8.25 -28.43
CA PHE A 154 -4.37 -6.88 -28.79
C PHE A 154 -4.77 -6.62 -30.23
N VAL A 155 -5.17 -5.39 -30.50
CA VAL A 155 -5.53 -4.93 -31.84
C VAL A 155 -4.68 -3.75 -32.24
N VAL A 156 -4.07 -3.83 -33.41
CA VAL A 156 -3.47 -2.66 -34.08
C VAL A 156 -4.56 -2.05 -34.94
N ASN A 157 -5.00 -0.87 -34.54
CA ASN A 157 -6.12 -0.18 -35.18
C ASN A 157 -5.71 0.39 -36.55
N LYS A 158 -6.68 1.02 -37.24
CA LYS A 158 -6.47 1.60 -38.59
C LYS A 158 -5.37 2.67 -38.63
N ASP A 159 -5.10 3.31 -37.50
CA ASP A 159 -4.08 4.36 -37.35
C ASP A 159 -2.72 3.78 -36.94
N GLY A 160 -2.60 2.46 -36.81
CA GLY A 160 -1.37 1.78 -36.41
C GLY A 160 -1.08 1.83 -34.91
N VAL A 161 -2.04 2.28 -34.09
CA VAL A 161 -1.93 2.30 -32.63
C VAL A 161 -2.33 0.93 -32.09
N ILE A 162 -1.52 0.37 -31.19
CA ILE A 162 -1.86 -0.88 -30.49
C ILE A 162 -2.73 -0.59 -29.26
N CYS A 163 -3.82 -1.35 -29.16
CA CYS A 163 -4.81 -1.27 -28.11
C CYS A 163 -4.96 -2.66 -27.47
N LEU A 164 -5.21 -2.69 -26.16
CA LEU A 164 -5.62 -3.92 -25.48
C LEU A 164 -7.10 -4.18 -25.79
N ASP A 165 -7.41 -5.33 -26.38
CA ASP A 165 -8.77 -5.69 -26.80
C ASP A 165 -9.51 -6.47 -25.70
N GLY A 166 -8.81 -7.41 -25.05
CA GLY A 166 -9.39 -8.19 -23.97
C GLY A 166 -8.36 -8.96 -23.14
N ILE A 167 -8.68 -9.12 -21.86
CA ILE A 167 -8.03 -10.07 -20.95
C ILE A 167 -9.13 -11.02 -20.49
N LEU A 168 -8.98 -12.32 -20.78
CA LEU A 168 -9.96 -13.34 -20.45
C LEU A 168 -9.27 -14.56 -19.83
N PRO A 169 -9.90 -15.23 -18.85
CA PRO A 169 -9.47 -16.56 -18.45
C PRO A 169 -9.51 -17.56 -19.62
N THR A 170 -8.60 -18.55 -19.64
CA THR A 170 -8.49 -19.51 -20.75
C THR A 170 -9.73 -20.36 -21.01
N ASN A 171 -10.54 -20.59 -19.98
CA ASN A 171 -11.80 -21.33 -20.05
C ASN A 171 -13.00 -20.47 -20.50
N VAL A 172 -12.79 -19.18 -20.78
CA VAL A 172 -13.84 -18.26 -21.21
C VAL A 172 -13.68 -17.98 -22.70
N GLU A 173 -14.80 -17.96 -23.40
CA GLU A 173 -14.84 -17.51 -24.79
C GLU A 173 -15.13 -16.01 -24.85
N PRO A 174 -14.50 -15.26 -25.77
CA PRO A 174 -14.80 -13.85 -25.96
C PRO A 174 -16.29 -13.68 -26.26
N SER A 175 -16.95 -12.75 -25.57
CA SER A 175 -18.29 -12.31 -25.96
C SER A 175 -18.12 -11.23 -27.05
N PRO A 176 -18.54 -11.48 -28.31
CA PRO A 176 -18.42 -10.51 -29.39
C PRO A 176 -19.54 -9.47 -29.25
N ARG A 177 -19.44 -8.60 -28.25
CA ARG A 177 -20.38 -7.48 -28.10
C ARG A 177 -19.69 -6.20 -28.54
N SER A 178 -20.28 -5.54 -29.53
CA SER A 178 -19.88 -4.19 -29.93
C SER A 178 -20.59 -3.16 -29.05
N PRO A 179 -19.93 -2.05 -28.71
CA PRO A 179 -20.56 -0.91 -28.05
C PRO A 179 -21.78 -0.42 -28.84
N PRO A 180 -22.89 -0.03 -28.19
CA PRO A 180 -24.11 0.39 -28.89
C PRO A 180 -23.91 1.52 -29.91
N ASN A 181 -23.05 2.50 -29.59
CA ASN A 181 -22.84 3.71 -30.39
C ASN A 181 -21.49 3.73 -31.13
N PHE A 182 -20.63 2.71 -30.95
CA PHE A 182 -19.28 2.70 -31.52
C PHE A 182 -18.87 1.32 -32.06
N ASP A 183 -18.05 1.32 -33.10
CA ASP A 183 -17.47 0.08 -33.65
C ASP A 183 -16.53 -0.64 -32.67
N SER A 184 -15.96 0.09 -31.70
CA SER A 184 -15.03 -0.44 -30.69
C SER A 184 -14.81 0.54 -29.54
N SER A 185 -14.43 0.03 -28.36
CA SER A 185 -13.95 0.83 -27.22
C SER A 185 -12.43 0.81 -27.09
N GLU A 186 -11.72 0.64 -28.21
CA GLU A 186 -10.26 0.55 -28.27
C GLU A 186 -9.59 1.82 -27.70
N LEU A 187 -8.68 1.60 -26.75
CA LEU A 187 -7.81 2.62 -26.15
C LEU A 187 -6.35 2.28 -26.39
N PRO A 188 -5.47 3.27 -26.67
CA PRO A 188 -4.03 3.05 -26.74
C PRO A 188 -3.52 2.32 -25.50
N LEU A 189 -2.53 1.46 -25.65
CA LEU A 189 -2.01 0.62 -24.57
C LEU A 189 -1.42 1.38 -23.38
N VAL A 190 -0.90 2.58 -23.65
CA VAL A 190 -0.29 3.46 -22.66
C VAL A 190 -0.71 4.89 -22.96
N SER A 191 -0.72 5.71 -21.91
CA SER A 191 -0.95 7.14 -22.02
C SER A 191 0.28 7.93 -21.57
N ILE A 192 0.84 8.71 -22.49
CA ILE A 192 2.06 9.48 -22.29
C ILE A 192 1.80 10.95 -22.58
N ARG A 193 2.19 11.83 -21.66
CA ARG A 193 2.17 13.28 -21.84
C ARG A 193 3.57 13.86 -21.70
N VAL A 194 3.99 14.61 -22.71
CA VAL A 194 5.23 15.39 -22.71
C VAL A 194 4.92 16.88 -22.55
N SER A 195 5.89 17.63 -22.04
CA SER A 195 5.75 19.09 -21.93
C SER A 195 5.56 19.73 -23.30
N GLY A 196 4.58 20.64 -23.42
CA GLY A 196 4.23 21.29 -24.69
C GLY A 196 3.14 20.55 -25.48
N GLU A 197 2.71 19.36 -25.06
CA GLU A 197 1.64 18.60 -25.72
C GLU A 197 0.39 18.40 -24.84
N GLY A 198 -0.77 18.50 -25.49
CA GLY A 198 -2.10 18.47 -24.88
C GLY A 198 -2.84 17.13 -25.03
N SER A 199 -4.16 17.19 -24.91
CA SER A 199 -5.04 16.10 -25.31
C SER A 199 -5.39 16.25 -26.80
N GLY A 200 -5.63 15.14 -27.49
CA GLY A 200 -6.11 15.15 -28.88
C GLY A 200 -7.61 15.47 -28.93
N ASP A 201 -8.41 14.49 -29.32
CA ASP A 201 -9.87 14.65 -29.50
C ASP A 201 -10.65 14.65 -28.17
N ILE A 202 -10.02 14.27 -27.05
CA ILE A 202 -10.64 14.29 -25.72
C ILE A 202 -10.59 15.70 -25.13
N LYS A 203 -11.77 16.26 -24.80
CA LYS A 203 -11.94 17.67 -24.36
C LYS A 203 -11.52 17.96 -22.90
N THR A 204 -10.85 17.04 -22.21
CA THR A 204 -10.38 17.23 -20.83
C THR A 204 -8.92 16.84 -20.68
N ALA A 205 -8.20 17.59 -19.83
CA ALA A 205 -6.84 17.27 -19.42
C ALA A 205 -6.78 16.55 -18.05
N LYS A 206 -7.94 16.32 -17.42
CA LYS A 206 -8.03 15.70 -16.09
C LYS A 206 -7.91 14.18 -16.14
N THR A 207 -8.36 13.55 -17.23
CA THR A 207 -8.29 12.10 -17.43
C THR A 207 -6.88 11.69 -17.80
N LEU A 208 -6.50 10.47 -17.43
CA LEU A 208 -5.23 9.90 -17.87
C LEU A 208 -5.23 9.48 -19.33
N ILE A 209 -6.37 9.31 -20.01
CA ILE A 209 -6.44 8.95 -21.43
C ILE A 209 -6.50 10.17 -22.38
N GLY A 210 -6.35 9.94 -23.69
CA GLY A 210 -6.59 10.95 -24.74
C GLY A 210 -5.44 11.91 -25.01
N THR A 211 -4.21 11.56 -24.63
CA THR A 211 -3.03 12.38 -24.90
C THR A 211 -2.63 12.31 -26.38
N THR A 212 -2.24 13.43 -26.97
CA THR A 212 -1.83 13.49 -28.39
C THR A 212 -0.69 12.52 -28.71
N LEU A 213 0.29 12.36 -27.83
CA LEU A 213 1.42 11.45 -28.09
C LEU A 213 0.97 9.99 -28.24
N SER A 214 0.05 9.55 -27.40
CA SER A 214 -0.43 8.17 -27.41
C SER A 214 -1.21 7.83 -28.68
N ASP A 215 -1.95 8.80 -29.25
CA ASP A 215 -2.62 8.65 -30.54
C ASP A 215 -1.63 8.57 -31.71
N ARG A 216 -0.38 9.02 -31.51
CA ARG A 216 0.72 8.93 -32.49
C ARG A 216 1.63 7.72 -32.30
N LEU A 217 1.55 7.00 -31.19
CA LEU A 217 2.37 5.81 -30.95
C LEU A 217 2.02 4.72 -31.97
N ARG A 218 2.97 4.37 -32.82
CA ARG A 218 2.82 3.33 -33.84
C ARG A 218 3.45 2.04 -33.38
N TYR A 219 2.67 0.97 -33.40
CA TYR A 219 3.14 -0.39 -33.21
C TYR A 219 4.29 -0.72 -34.19
N GLN A 220 5.35 -1.34 -33.69
CA GLN A 220 6.51 -1.76 -34.48
C GLN A 220 6.63 -3.28 -34.51
N SER A 221 6.67 -3.90 -33.33
CA SER A 221 6.90 -5.34 -33.17
C SER A 221 6.49 -5.79 -31.78
N HIS A 222 6.44 -7.11 -31.59
CA HIS A 222 6.40 -7.71 -30.28
C HIS A 222 7.32 -8.92 -30.22
N GLU A 223 7.68 -9.31 -29.01
CA GLU A 223 8.39 -10.56 -28.74
C GLU A 223 7.78 -11.27 -27.54
N ILE A 224 7.74 -12.59 -27.59
CA ILE A 224 7.29 -13.45 -26.48
C ILE A 224 8.51 -14.19 -25.97
N ILE A 225 8.77 -14.05 -24.68
CA ILE A 225 9.87 -14.69 -23.96
C ILE A 225 9.26 -15.66 -22.96
N LYS A 226 9.60 -16.94 -23.08
CA LYS A 226 9.21 -17.98 -22.12
C LYS A 226 10.35 -18.21 -21.14
N GLY A 227 10.04 -18.30 -19.85
CA GLY A 227 11.02 -18.70 -18.84
C GLY A 227 11.51 -20.13 -19.08
N ASP A 228 12.77 -20.42 -18.70
CA ASP A 228 13.43 -21.70 -18.97
C ASP A 228 12.68 -22.92 -18.41
N ASP A 229 11.90 -22.72 -17.34
CA ASP A 229 11.10 -23.73 -16.65
C ASP A 229 9.58 -23.61 -16.94
N GLY A 230 9.18 -22.70 -17.82
CA GLY A 230 7.77 -22.39 -18.08
C GLY A 230 7.03 -21.70 -16.93
N SER A 231 7.73 -21.29 -15.85
CA SER A 231 7.11 -20.64 -14.68
C SER A 231 6.51 -19.27 -14.99
N LYS A 232 6.96 -18.63 -16.07
CA LYS A 232 6.47 -17.33 -16.53
C LYS A 232 6.58 -17.18 -18.02
N GLU A 233 5.69 -16.38 -18.58
CA GLU A 233 5.73 -15.93 -19.97
C GLU A 233 5.62 -14.41 -20.00
N THR A 234 6.45 -13.76 -20.82
CA THR A 234 6.49 -12.31 -20.96
C THR A 234 6.31 -11.90 -22.42
N LEU A 235 5.33 -11.04 -22.69
CA LEU A 235 5.17 -10.35 -23.97
C LEU A 235 5.76 -8.94 -23.86
N ILE A 236 6.61 -8.54 -24.81
CA ILE A 236 7.10 -7.16 -24.92
C ILE A 236 6.57 -6.56 -26.21
N VAL A 237 5.77 -5.51 -26.09
CA VAL A 237 5.23 -4.73 -27.21
C VAL A 237 6.08 -3.49 -27.42
N LYS A 238 6.49 -3.23 -28.66
CA LYS A 238 7.37 -2.10 -29.02
C LYS A 238 6.62 -1.11 -29.92
N CYS A 239 6.63 0.16 -29.53
CA CYS A 239 5.98 1.27 -30.23
C CYS A 239 6.93 2.46 -30.41
N ASN A 240 6.74 3.23 -31.48
CA ASN A 240 7.50 4.45 -31.75
C ASN A 240 6.58 5.63 -32.05
N ASP A 241 6.94 6.82 -31.58
CA ASP A 241 6.42 8.09 -32.10
C ASP A 241 7.53 8.81 -32.90
N ASN A 242 7.35 8.88 -34.21
CA ASN A 242 8.35 9.49 -35.10
C ASN A 242 8.47 11.00 -34.89
N ALA A 243 7.42 11.68 -34.40
CA ALA A 243 7.45 13.13 -34.21
C ALA A 243 8.39 13.54 -33.07
N THR A 244 8.38 12.78 -31.97
CA THR A 244 9.22 13.04 -30.80
C THR A 244 10.47 12.17 -30.73
N SER A 245 10.60 11.16 -31.60
CA SER A 245 11.63 10.10 -31.50
C SER A 245 11.56 9.33 -30.18
N ILE A 246 10.36 9.22 -29.60
CA ILE A 246 10.14 8.37 -28.42
C ILE A 246 9.96 6.92 -28.87
N HIS A 247 10.66 6.04 -28.16
CA HIS A 247 10.44 4.60 -28.19
C HIS A 247 9.79 4.14 -26.89
N VAL A 248 8.80 3.26 -27.00
CA VAL A 248 8.07 2.72 -25.86
C VAL A 248 8.09 1.20 -25.93
N GLU A 249 8.49 0.57 -24.83
CA GLU A 249 8.35 -0.87 -24.61
C GLU A 249 7.38 -1.12 -23.46
N THR A 250 6.30 -1.84 -23.71
CA THR A 250 5.37 -2.29 -22.67
C THR A 250 5.49 -3.80 -22.52
N SER A 251 5.95 -4.24 -21.34
CA SER A 251 6.08 -5.64 -21.00
C SER A 251 4.87 -6.12 -20.22
N PHE A 252 4.32 -7.28 -20.57
CA PHE A 252 3.30 -8.01 -19.84
C PHE A 252 3.87 -9.34 -19.38
N THR A 253 3.63 -9.74 -18.14
CA THR A 253 4.11 -11.02 -17.58
C THR A 253 2.96 -11.77 -16.93
N VAL A 254 2.82 -13.04 -17.27
CA VAL A 254 1.90 -14.01 -16.63
C VAL A 254 2.74 -15.10 -15.97
N TYR A 255 2.34 -15.54 -14.77
CA TYR A 255 3.07 -16.52 -13.97
C TYR A 255 2.31 -17.85 -13.92
N GLY A 256 2.82 -18.86 -14.63
CA GLY A 256 2.22 -20.19 -14.72
C GLY A 256 0.73 -20.14 -15.06
N SER A 257 -0.08 -20.80 -14.23
CA SER A 257 -1.54 -20.87 -14.36
C SER A 257 -2.30 -19.78 -13.57
N ILE A 258 -1.62 -18.75 -13.06
CA ILE A 258 -2.26 -17.71 -12.25
C ILE A 258 -2.88 -16.66 -13.18
N PRO A 259 -4.21 -16.40 -13.09
CA PRO A 259 -4.92 -15.55 -14.04
C PRO A 259 -4.73 -14.05 -13.74
N VAL A 260 -3.49 -13.62 -13.56
CA VAL A 260 -3.09 -12.23 -13.31
C VAL A 260 -2.00 -11.85 -14.31
N VAL A 261 -2.16 -10.71 -14.95
CA VAL A 261 -1.13 -10.13 -15.82
C VAL A 261 -0.49 -8.93 -15.14
N ARG A 262 0.84 -8.89 -15.13
CA ARG A 262 1.64 -7.77 -14.63
C ARG A 262 2.21 -6.98 -15.79
N ALA A 263 1.99 -5.68 -15.82
CA ALA A 263 2.49 -4.76 -16.83
C ALA A 263 3.55 -3.79 -16.27
N GLN A 264 4.47 -3.39 -17.14
CA GLN A 264 5.42 -2.29 -16.91
C GLN A 264 5.76 -1.63 -18.24
N THR A 265 5.94 -0.30 -18.24
CA THR A 265 6.23 0.47 -19.46
C THR A 265 7.55 1.21 -19.32
N THR A 266 8.39 1.16 -20.36
CA THR A 266 9.63 1.91 -20.47
C THR A 266 9.56 2.87 -21.65
N VAL A 267 9.86 4.14 -21.40
CA VAL A 267 9.91 5.22 -22.40
C VAL A 267 11.35 5.64 -22.57
N THR A 268 11.85 5.64 -23.81
CA THR A 268 13.23 5.99 -24.15
C THR A 268 13.25 7.14 -25.16
N ASN A 269 14.07 8.14 -24.90
CA ASN A 269 14.35 9.18 -25.88
C ASN A 269 15.37 8.65 -26.90
N GLN A 270 14.95 8.36 -28.14
CA GLN A 270 15.81 7.91 -29.23
C GLN A 270 16.16 9.05 -30.21
N SER A 271 15.95 10.31 -29.83
CA SER A 271 16.36 11.42 -30.68
C SER A 271 17.86 11.37 -30.95
N THR A 272 18.24 11.62 -32.20
CA THR A 272 19.65 11.77 -32.61
C THR A 272 20.12 13.22 -32.54
N THR A 273 19.18 14.13 -32.27
CA THR A 273 19.43 15.53 -31.93
C THR A 273 19.67 15.65 -30.44
N ASN A 274 20.38 16.70 -29.97
CA ASN A 274 20.56 16.96 -28.52
C ASN A 274 19.27 17.48 -27.83
N ALA A 275 18.09 17.04 -28.28
CA ALA A 275 16.80 17.49 -27.78
C ALA A 275 16.34 16.60 -26.62
N ASP A 276 16.20 17.22 -25.44
CA ASP A 276 15.59 16.60 -24.27
C ASP A 276 14.07 16.45 -24.45
N ILE A 277 13.53 15.40 -23.85
CA ILE A 277 12.09 15.17 -23.72
C ILE A 277 11.72 15.26 -22.25
N ILE A 278 10.67 16.03 -21.93
CA ILE A 278 10.21 16.18 -20.55
C ILE A 278 8.87 15.47 -20.39
N LEU A 279 8.90 14.29 -19.77
CA LEU A 279 7.72 13.52 -19.40
C LEU A 279 7.00 14.20 -18.22
N THR A 280 5.67 14.23 -18.30
CA THR A 280 4.79 14.78 -17.25
C THR A 280 3.73 13.77 -16.78
N ASN A 281 3.42 12.79 -17.61
CA ASN A 281 2.60 11.64 -17.26
C ASN A 281 3.04 10.43 -18.11
N VAL A 282 3.10 9.26 -17.49
CA VAL A 282 3.26 7.97 -18.15
C VAL A 282 2.42 6.97 -17.38
N SER A 283 1.28 6.53 -17.93
CA SER A 283 0.56 5.40 -17.35
C SER A 283 1.39 4.13 -17.53
N THR A 284 1.28 3.20 -16.58
CA THR A 284 1.85 1.87 -16.74
C THR A 284 1.05 1.08 -17.76
N LEU A 285 -0.28 1.15 -17.67
CA LEU A 285 -1.23 0.51 -18.58
C LEU A 285 -2.54 1.30 -18.63
N THR A 286 -3.19 1.26 -19.78
CA THR A 286 -4.60 1.65 -19.98
C THR A 286 -5.37 0.42 -20.46
N VAL A 287 -6.49 0.13 -19.79
CA VAL A 287 -7.40 -0.99 -20.07
C VAL A 287 -8.75 -0.40 -20.47
N GLY A 288 -9.14 -0.57 -21.73
CA GLY A 288 -10.49 -0.24 -22.19
C GLY A 288 -11.44 -1.44 -22.10
N ASN A 289 -12.68 -1.23 -22.52
CA ASN A 289 -13.66 -2.31 -22.75
C ASN A 289 -13.93 -3.22 -21.51
N MET A 290 -13.79 -2.68 -20.29
CA MET A 290 -13.91 -3.47 -19.06
C MET A 290 -15.33 -3.97 -18.81
N THR A 291 -16.34 -3.33 -19.40
CA THR A 291 -17.76 -3.67 -19.24
C THR A 291 -18.36 -4.28 -20.50
N SER A 292 -17.55 -4.98 -21.28
CA SER A 292 -17.92 -5.64 -22.55
C SER A 292 -19.14 -6.56 -22.47
N THR A 293 -19.58 -6.96 -21.28
CA THR A 293 -20.75 -7.83 -21.08
C THR A 293 -22.07 -7.07 -20.91
N SER A 294 -22.08 -5.74 -20.76
CA SER A 294 -23.29 -4.94 -20.48
C SER A 294 -23.37 -3.63 -21.28
N ASP A 295 -24.56 -3.32 -21.83
CA ASP A 295 -24.90 -1.99 -22.39
C ASP A 295 -25.34 -0.99 -21.32
N ARG A 296 -25.62 -1.47 -20.11
CA ARG A 296 -26.05 -0.66 -18.97
C ARG A 296 -25.00 -0.73 -17.88
N TRP A 297 -23.74 -0.52 -18.27
CA TRP A 297 -22.59 -0.60 -17.37
C TRP A 297 -22.79 0.21 -16.08
N PHE A 298 -23.42 1.38 -16.16
CA PHE A 298 -23.71 2.28 -15.04
C PHE A 298 -24.65 1.65 -13.99
N GLU A 299 -25.52 0.73 -14.39
CA GLU A 299 -26.41 0.00 -13.49
C GLU A 299 -25.88 -1.38 -13.12
N ASP A 300 -25.24 -2.08 -14.06
CA ASP A 300 -24.89 -3.48 -13.92
C ASP A 300 -23.57 -3.69 -13.18
N TYR A 301 -22.69 -2.68 -13.14
CA TYR A 301 -21.43 -2.75 -12.43
C TYR A 301 -21.40 -1.89 -11.16
N SER A 302 -20.54 -2.29 -10.22
CA SER A 302 -20.17 -1.57 -9.01
C SER A 302 -18.64 -1.45 -8.91
N LEU A 303 -18.19 -0.37 -8.30
CA LEU A 303 -16.80 -0.09 -8.01
C LEU A 303 -16.51 -0.45 -6.55
N LEU A 304 -15.44 -1.21 -6.34
CA LEU A 304 -14.87 -1.50 -5.02
C LEU A 304 -13.52 -0.81 -4.87
N TYR A 305 -13.31 -0.16 -3.73
CA TYR A 305 -12.01 0.36 -3.31
C TYR A 305 -11.91 0.36 -1.79
N ALA A 306 -10.69 0.42 -1.27
CA ALA A 306 -10.45 0.41 0.18
C ALA A 306 -9.98 1.76 0.69
N ASN A 307 -10.69 2.28 1.69
CA ASN A 307 -10.19 3.33 2.58
C ASN A 307 -9.20 2.70 3.56
N SER A 308 -8.07 3.35 3.79
CA SER A 308 -7.02 2.87 4.68
C SER A 308 -6.45 4.04 5.46
N THR A 309 -7.03 4.33 6.62
CA THR A 309 -6.51 5.36 7.52
C THR A 309 -5.79 4.69 8.68
N TRP A 310 -4.85 5.39 9.31
CA TRP A 310 -4.19 4.92 10.53
C TRP A 310 -5.25 4.45 11.55
N PHE A 311 -5.03 3.29 12.18
CA PHE A 311 -5.96 2.60 13.11
C PHE A 311 -7.22 1.99 12.47
N ARG A 312 -7.35 2.04 11.14
CA ARG A 312 -8.53 1.59 10.37
C ARG A 312 -8.12 1.18 8.94
N GLU A 313 -7.16 0.29 8.84
CA GLU A 313 -6.54 -0.13 7.59
C GLU A 313 -7.44 -1.07 6.77
N ALA A 314 -7.31 -1.04 5.43
CA ALA A 314 -7.95 -1.96 4.48
C ALA A 314 -9.49 -2.05 4.53
N GLN A 315 -10.21 -0.95 4.77
CA GLN A 315 -11.68 -0.93 4.83
C GLN A 315 -12.32 -0.77 3.45
N TRP A 316 -12.88 -1.85 2.93
CA TRP A 316 -13.51 -1.88 1.60
C TRP A 316 -14.91 -1.26 1.57
N GLU A 317 -15.20 -0.53 0.51
CA GLU A 317 -16.52 -0.02 0.18
C GLU A 317 -16.91 -0.45 -1.23
N GLU A 318 -18.19 -0.78 -1.42
CA GLU A 318 -18.79 -1.00 -2.73
C GLU A 318 -19.73 0.17 -3.06
N ARG A 319 -19.53 0.77 -4.24
CA ARG A 319 -20.27 1.94 -4.72
C ARG A 319 -20.87 1.65 -6.09
N SER A 320 -22.08 2.15 -6.34
CA SER A 320 -22.60 2.17 -7.71
C SER A 320 -21.80 3.18 -8.53
N LEU A 321 -21.62 2.93 -9.84
CA LEU A 321 -20.93 3.87 -10.71
C LEU A 321 -21.57 5.28 -10.69
N PRO A 322 -22.91 5.45 -10.71
CA PRO A 322 -23.53 6.75 -10.59
C PRO A 322 -23.19 7.50 -9.29
N SER A 323 -23.04 6.76 -8.17
CA SER A 323 -22.72 7.39 -6.87
C SER A 323 -21.31 7.99 -6.81
N VAL A 324 -20.43 7.59 -7.73
CA VAL A 324 -19.08 8.14 -7.90
C VAL A 324 -18.97 9.08 -9.11
N GLY A 325 -20.11 9.44 -9.73
CA GLY A 325 -20.18 10.35 -10.86
C GLY A 325 -19.98 9.70 -12.23
N LEU A 326 -19.90 8.37 -12.30
CA LEU A 326 -19.83 7.61 -13.55
C LEU A 326 -21.23 7.10 -13.92
N ASP A 327 -21.96 7.87 -14.71
CA ASP A 327 -23.37 7.59 -15.05
C ASP A 327 -23.64 7.79 -16.54
N ASN A 328 -24.72 7.20 -17.04
CA ASN A 328 -25.25 7.59 -18.34
C ASN A 328 -25.99 8.93 -18.22
N ASN A 329 -25.33 10.00 -18.68
CA ASN A 329 -25.88 11.34 -18.68
C ASN A 329 -26.56 11.75 -20.01
N GLY A 330 -26.72 10.81 -20.96
CA GLY A 330 -27.38 11.09 -22.23
C GLY A 330 -26.50 11.77 -23.28
N ILE A 331 -25.20 11.95 -23.03
CA ILE A 331 -24.32 12.76 -23.89
C ILE A 331 -23.98 12.09 -25.22
N LEU A 332 -23.93 10.76 -25.25
CA LEU A 332 -23.57 9.99 -26.45
C LEU A 332 -24.73 9.96 -27.44
N GLU A 333 -25.97 10.01 -26.92
CA GLU A 333 -27.22 10.07 -27.68
C GLU A 333 -27.41 11.38 -28.46
N LEU A 334 -26.62 12.42 -28.16
CA LEU A 334 -26.66 13.71 -28.89
C LEU A 334 -26.09 13.61 -30.30
N GLY A 335 -25.25 12.60 -30.59
CA GLY A 335 -24.71 12.39 -31.95
C GLY A 335 -23.65 13.39 -32.40
N ASP A 336 -23.16 14.27 -31.52
CA ASP A 336 -22.15 15.32 -31.82
C ASP A 336 -20.70 14.79 -31.96
N GLY A 337 -20.52 13.48 -32.15
CA GLY A 337 -19.20 12.84 -32.26
C GLY A 337 -18.40 12.80 -30.95
N LEU A 338 -19.07 12.95 -29.80
CA LEU A 338 -18.44 12.82 -28.49
C LEU A 338 -18.11 11.36 -28.18
N LEU A 339 -16.94 11.12 -27.58
CA LEU A 339 -16.45 9.76 -27.30
C LEU A 339 -16.78 9.27 -25.88
N ALA A 340 -17.16 10.17 -24.97
CA ALA A 340 -17.36 9.90 -23.54
C ALA A 340 -18.08 11.06 -22.85
N SER A 341 -18.59 10.82 -21.64
CA SER A 341 -19.07 11.85 -20.72
C SER A 341 -17.96 12.74 -20.15
N LEU A 342 -16.70 12.27 -20.23
CA LEU A 342 -15.52 12.89 -19.64
C LEU A 342 -15.53 12.89 -18.10
N ALA A 343 -16.52 12.24 -17.49
CA ALA A 343 -16.48 11.93 -16.07
C ALA A 343 -15.37 10.93 -15.77
N HIS A 344 -14.71 11.11 -14.64
CA HIS A 344 -13.76 10.14 -14.13
C HIS A 344 -13.82 10.12 -12.61
N PHE A 345 -13.57 8.95 -12.05
CA PHE A 345 -13.31 8.73 -10.64
C PHE A 345 -11.82 8.43 -10.48
N GLU A 346 -11.13 9.24 -9.69
CA GLU A 346 -9.69 9.13 -9.43
C GLU A 346 -9.46 8.73 -7.98
N LEU A 347 -8.58 7.74 -7.76
CA LEU A 347 -7.88 7.61 -6.48
C LEU A 347 -6.38 7.76 -6.67
N SER A 348 -5.75 8.45 -5.73
CA SER A 348 -4.31 8.64 -5.69
C SER A 348 -3.81 8.65 -4.24
N SER A 349 -2.53 8.30 -4.07
CA SER A 349 -1.78 8.61 -2.86
C SER A 349 -0.72 9.64 -3.19
N ARG A 350 -0.42 10.52 -2.23
CA ARG A 350 0.61 11.54 -2.37
C ARG A 350 1.55 11.48 -1.18
N GLY A 351 2.82 11.18 -1.45
CA GLY A 351 3.86 11.18 -0.44
C GLY A 351 4.35 9.79 -0.10
N SER A 352 4.91 9.70 1.10
CA SER A 352 5.65 8.53 1.59
C SER A 352 4.75 7.48 2.23
N PHE A 353 3.55 7.86 2.69
CA PHE A 353 2.51 6.93 3.11
C PHE A 353 1.70 6.46 1.88
N SER A 354 2.27 5.52 1.13
CA SER A 354 1.67 4.97 -0.09
C SER A 354 0.25 4.45 0.09
N THR A 355 -0.12 4.00 1.29
CA THR A 355 -1.46 3.48 1.60
C THR A 355 -2.20 4.30 2.65
N GLY A 356 -1.65 5.45 3.04
CA GLY A 356 -2.34 6.44 3.87
C GLY A 356 -3.47 7.09 3.07
N GLY A 357 -4.71 6.85 3.47
CA GLY A 357 -5.92 7.28 2.77
C GLY A 357 -6.60 6.12 2.04
N HIS A 358 -5.94 5.51 1.06
CA HIS A 358 -6.49 4.43 0.24
C HIS A 358 -5.45 3.34 -0.06
N LEU A 359 -5.88 2.10 -0.26
CA LEU A 359 -5.00 1.08 -0.84
C LEU A 359 -4.76 1.36 -2.34
N PRO A 360 -3.59 0.99 -2.89
CA PRO A 360 -3.25 1.15 -4.31
C PRO A 360 -3.95 0.12 -5.20
N MET A 361 -5.21 -0.19 -4.92
CA MET A 361 -5.98 -1.24 -5.58
C MET A 361 -7.46 -0.92 -5.64
N GLY A 362 -8.16 -1.59 -6.55
CA GLY A 362 -9.61 -1.51 -6.71
C GLY A 362 -10.15 -2.68 -7.51
N ALA A 363 -11.47 -2.78 -7.60
CA ALA A 363 -12.14 -3.76 -8.42
C ALA A 363 -13.39 -3.16 -9.09
N LEU A 364 -13.71 -3.67 -10.27
CA LEU A 364 -14.94 -3.36 -11.01
C LEU A 364 -15.71 -4.66 -11.17
N LYS A 365 -16.88 -4.75 -10.55
CA LYS A 365 -17.61 -6.00 -10.35
C LYS A 365 -19.00 -5.89 -10.96
N HIS A 366 -19.41 -6.91 -11.71
CA HIS A 366 -20.78 -7.05 -12.17
C HIS A 366 -21.68 -7.49 -11.00
N ARG A 367 -22.84 -6.86 -10.81
CA ARG A 367 -23.72 -7.04 -9.63
C ARG A 367 -24.30 -8.44 -9.46
N ASN A 368 -24.32 -9.24 -10.52
CA ASN A 368 -24.72 -10.65 -10.47
C ASN A 368 -23.55 -11.62 -10.19
N ASN A 369 -22.34 -11.11 -9.94
CA ASN A 369 -21.10 -11.87 -9.71
C ASN A 369 -20.60 -12.70 -10.91
N GLU A 370 -20.95 -12.35 -12.14
CA GLU A 370 -20.50 -13.08 -13.34
C GLU A 370 -19.17 -12.56 -13.91
N ASP A 371 -18.75 -11.34 -13.58
CA ASP A 371 -17.53 -10.72 -14.12
C ASP A 371 -16.92 -9.75 -13.09
N THR A 372 -15.66 -9.96 -12.74
CA THR A 372 -14.94 -9.09 -11.81
C THR A 372 -13.54 -8.78 -12.32
N TRP A 373 -13.24 -7.50 -12.45
CA TRP A 373 -11.89 -6.99 -12.63
C TRP A 373 -11.30 -6.60 -11.28
N MET A 374 -10.01 -6.87 -11.08
CA MET A 374 -9.26 -6.34 -9.93
C MET A 374 -7.88 -5.88 -10.39
N TRP A 375 -7.35 -4.84 -9.75
CA TRP A 375 -6.02 -4.31 -10.06
C TRP A 375 -5.25 -3.87 -8.83
N GLN A 376 -3.92 -3.77 -8.95
CA GLN A 376 -3.05 -3.12 -7.99
C GLN A 376 -1.93 -2.32 -8.67
N VAL A 377 -1.55 -1.18 -8.09
CA VAL A 377 -0.35 -0.41 -8.43
C VAL A 377 0.75 -0.76 -7.42
N GLU A 378 1.95 -1.10 -7.90
CA GLU A 378 3.04 -1.57 -7.06
C GLU A 378 4.05 -0.44 -6.82
N ASN A 379 3.71 0.51 -5.94
CA ASN A 379 4.59 1.61 -5.57
C ASN A 379 4.54 1.94 -4.06
N ASN A 380 5.72 2.16 -3.45
CA ASN A 380 5.89 2.53 -2.05
C ASN A 380 5.93 4.05 -1.85
N GLY A 381 5.11 4.75 -2.64
CA GLY A 381 5.00 6.20 -2.67
C GLY A 381 3.77 6.68 -3.36
N SER A 382 3.88 7.85 -4.00
CA SER A 382 2.79 8.43 -4.79
C SER A 382 2.38 7.55 -5.98
N TRP A 383 1.09 7.36 -6.18
CA TRP A 383 0.51 6.60 -7.29
C TRP A 383 -0.87 7.16 -7.64
N ARG A 384 -1.38 6.81 -8.82
CA ARG A 384 -2.76 7.13 -9.20
C ARG A 384 -3.34 6.06 -10.11
N TRP A 385 -4.63 5.82 -9.96
CA TRP A 385 -5.45 5.20 -10.98
C TRP A 385 -6.75 6.00 -11.16
N ASP A 386 -7.31 5.99 -12.36
CA ASP A 386 -8.65 6.52 -12.63
C ASP A 386 -9.51 5.57 -13.45
N LEU A 387 -10.82 5.68 -13.24
CA LEU A 387 -11.87 5.03 -14.01
C LEU A 387 -12.71 6.10 -14.69
N GLY A 388 -13.12 5.87 -15.92
CA GLY A 388 -14.09 6.71 -16.62
C GLY A 388 -14.80 5.95 -17.71
N ASP A 389 -15.79 6.58 -18.33
CA ASP A 389 -16.40 6.02 -19.54
C ASP A 389 -15.62 6.42 -20.79
N PHE A 390 -15.56 5.53 -21.76
CA PHE A 390 -15.01 5.76 -23.08
C PHE A 390 -15.68 4.79 -24.08
N LYS A 391 -16.34 5.36 -25.09
CA LYS A 391 -17.03 4.64 -26.17
C LYS A 391 -17.94 3.52 -25.65
N ASP A 392 -18.96 3.89 -24.88
CA ASP A 392 -19.92 3.01 -24.16
C ASP A 392 -19.33 1.92 -23.24
N SER A 393 -18.09 2.06 -22.79
CA SER A 393 -17.53 1.13 -21.80
C SER A 393 -16.72 1.86 -20.73
N ILE A 394 -16.43 1.18 -19.63
CA ILE A 394 -15.51 1.69 -18.61
C ILE A 394 -14.06 1.39 -19.03
N TYR A 395 -13.18 2.38 -18.81
CA TYR A 395 -11.74 2.21 -18.85
C TYR A 395 -11.11 2.32 -17.47
N LEU A 396 -9.92 1.75 -17.33
CA LEU A 396 -8.98 1.95 -16.22
C LEU A 396 -7.64 2.46 -16.77
N ALA A 397 -7.10 3.51 -16.18
CA ALA A 397 -5.72 3.91 -16.40
C ALA A 397 -5.00 4.01 -15.06
N ALA A 398 -3.78 3.46 -14.98
CA ALA A 398 -3.05 3.40 -13.72
C ALA A 398 -1.55 3.59 -13.92
N GLY A 399 -0.89 4.17 -12.90
CA GLY A 399 0.55 4.38 -12.92
C GLY A 399 1.09 4.97 -11.63
N GLY A 400 2.38 5.34 -11.69
CA GLY A 400 3.10 5.92 -10.58
C GLY A 400 2.88 7.43 -10.46
N PRO A 401 3.88 8.19 -9.97
CA PRO A 401 3.74 9.63 -9.82
C PRO A 401 3.63 10.34 -11.18
N MET A 402 2.96 11.49 -11.19
CA MET A 402 2.68 12.29 -12.39
C MET A 402 2.52 13.77 -12.03
N LEU A 403 2.54 14.66 -13.02
CA LEU A 403 2.52 16.10 -12.79
C LEU A 403 1.25 16.58 -12.08
N SER A 404 0.07 16.17 -12.56
CA SER A 404 -1.23 16.66 -12.12
C SER A 404 -1.51 16.40 -10.63
N SER A 405 -1.15 15.22 -10.15
CA SER A 405 -1.42 14.80 -8.76
C SER A 405 -0.20 14.94 -7.84
N HIS A 406 1.03 14.88 -8.39
CA HIS A 406 2.25 14.67 -7.58
C HIS A 406 3.41 15.62 -7.90
N GLY A 407 3.27 16.56 -8.84
CA GLY A 407 4.38 17.46 -9.23
C GLY A 407 5.55 16.74 -9.93
N TRP A 408 5.33 15.52 -10.41
CA TRP A 408 6.38 14.72 -11.06
C TRP A 408 6.62 15.18 -12.50
N LYS A 409 7.91 15.37 -12.85
CA LYS A 409 8.38 15.47 -14.23
C LYS A 409 9.72 14.74 -14.36
N LYS A 410 9.94 14.09 -15.49
CA LYS A 410 11.21 13.43 -15.80
C LYS A 410 11.76 13.94 -17.12
N ARG A 411 12.95 14.55 -17.06
CA ARG A 411 13.75 14.88 -18.24
C ARG A 411 14.47 13.62 -18.72
N LEU A 412 14.38 13.34 -20.02
CA LEU A 412 15.10 12.30 -20.73
C LEU A 412 15.97 12.95 -21.81
N SER A 413 17.28 12.99 -21.58
CA SER A 413 18.23 13.30 -22.64
C SER A 413 18.33 12.16 -23.67
N PRO A 414 18.88 12.39 -24.87
CA PRO A 414 19.07 11.34 -25.86
C PRO A 414 19.71 10.07 -25.28
N GLY A 415 19.09 8.92 -25.51
CA GLY A 415 19.50 7.62 -24.99
C GLY A 415 19.06 7.31 -23.55
N GLN A 416 18.45 8.26 -22.82
CA GLN A 416 17.93 8.01 -21.48
C GLN A 416 16.51 7.43 -21.52
N SER A 417 16.18 6.68 -20.47
CA SER A 417 14.89 6.01 -20.33
C SER A 417 14.25 6.27 -18.96
N PHE A 418 12.93 6.14 -18.92
CA PHE A 418 12.14 6.05 -17.71
C PHE A 418 11.27 4.81 -17.75
N THR A 419 11.33 4.00 -16.69
CA THR A 419 10.44 2.84 -16.50
C THR A 419 9.42 3.17 -15.42
N THR A 420 8.15 2.88 -15.69
CA THR A 420 7.04 3.09 -14.75
C THR A 420 7.13 2.14 -13.54
N VAL A 421 6.31 2.40 -12.53
CA VAL A 421 6.06 1.41 -11.46
C VAL A 421 5.25 0.24 -12.05
N PRO A 422 5.40 -0.99 -11.55
CA PRO A 422 4.60 -2.10 -12.02
C PRO A 422 3.11 -1.92 -11.69
N PHE A 423 2.26 -2.50 -12.53
CA PHE A 423 0.82 -2.57 -12.38
C PHE A 423 0.38 -4.01 -12.64
N ALA A 424 -0.55 -4.55 -11.88
CA ALA A 424 -1.10 -5.87 -12.15
C ALA A 424 -2.63 -5.84 -12.14
N CYS A 425 -3.25 -6.64 -13.00
CA CYS A 425 -4.70 -6.82 -13.00
C CYS A 425 -5.10 -8.24 -13.39
N CYS A 426 -6.33 -8.60 -13.02
CA CYS A 426 -7.01 -9.81 -13.46
C CYS A 426 -8.45 -9.51 -13.82
N ARG A 427 -9.02 -10.40 -14.65
CA ARG A 427 -10.46 -10.51 -14.90
C ARG A 427 -10.87 -11.94 -14.57
N ILE A 428 -11.84 -12.10 -13.68
CA ILE A 428 -12.35 -13.40 -13.26
C ILE A 428 -13.83 -13.48 -13.63
N GLN A 429 -14.25 -14.61 -14.19
CA GLN A 429 -15.67 -14.93 -14.32
C GLN A 429 -16.19 -15.42 -12.96
N GLY A 430 -16.57 -14.49 -12.10
CA GLY A 430 -16.89 -14.77 -10.71
C GLY A 430 -16.93 -13.51 -9.86
N ASP A 431 -16.96 -13.69 -8.55
CA ASP A 431 -16.99 -12.62 -7.57
C ASP A 431 -15.59 -12.07 -7.21
N GLU A 432 -15.58 -11.03 -6.38
CA GLU A 432 -14.39 -10.39 -5.85
C GLU A 432 -13.53 -11.32 -5.00
N GLN A 433 -14.10 -12.34 -4.36
CA GLN A 433 -13.34 -13.26 -3.51
C GLN A 433 -12.44 -14.15 -4.36
N ALA A 434 -12.94 -14.66 -5.49
CA ALA A 434 -12.14 -15.39 -6.46
C ALA A 434 -11.01 -14.51 -7.04
N ALA A 435 -11.28 -13.23 -7.28
CA ALA A 435 -10.27 -12.29 -7.74
C ALA A 435 -9.23 -11.96 -6.66
N PHE A 436 -9.61 -11.85 -5.37
CA PHE A 436 -8.64 -11.75 -4.26
C PHE A 436 -7.76 -13.00 -4.13
N ALA A 437 -8.33 -14.19 -4.34
CA ALA A 437 -7.56 -15.43 -4.34
C ALA A 437 -6.51 -15.44 -5.46
N ALA A 438 -6.90 -15.08 -6.69
CA ALA A 438 -5.97 -14.96 -7.82
C ALA A 438 -4.85 -13.94 -7.54
N MET A 439 -5.20 -12.78 -6.98
CA MET A 439 -4.21 -11.78 -6.57
C MET A 439 -3.29 -12.32 -5.46
N THR A 440 -3.82 -13.05 -4.49
CA THR A 440 -3.05 -13.69 -3.40
C THR A 440 -1.98 -14.63 -3.95
N ASP A 441 -2.33 -15.49 -4.92
CA ASP A 441 -1.39 -16.40 -5.55
C ASP A 441 -0.35 -15.67 -6.42
N TYR A 442 -0.77 -14.65 -7.16
CA TYR A 442 0.14 -13.78 -7.91
C TYR A 442 1.16 -13.10 -7.00
N ARG A 443 0.70 -12.57 -5.86
CA ARG A 443 1.54 -11.88 -4.89
C ARG A 443 2.65 -12.79 -4.36
N ARG A 444 2.38 -14.09 -4.18
CA ARG A 444 3.42 -15.08 -3.82
C ARG A 444 4.52 -15.22 -4.87
N GLN A 445 4.20 -15.07 -6.16
CA GLN A 445 5.17 -15.19 -7.25
C GLN A 445 6.15 -14.01 -7.36
N ILE A 446 5.70 -12.79 -7.02
CA ILE A 446 6.51 -11.58 -7.21
C ILE A 446 7.41 -11.24 -6.02
N ARG A 447 7.22 -11.92 -4.88
CA ARG A 447 8.01 -11.67 -3.68
C ARG A 447 9.37 -12.32 -3.76
N ARG A 448 10.32 -11.68 -3.08
CA ARG A 448 11.56 -12.33 -2.70
C ARG A 448 11.26 -13.57 -1.83
N PRO A 449 11.72 -14.77 -2.20
CA PRO A 449 11.64 -15.95 -1.34
C PRO A 449 12.35 -15.74 -0.01
N HIS A 450 11.79 -16.27 1.08
CA HIS A 450 12.37 -16.14 2.41
C HIS A 450 11.90 -17.27 3.33
N ASP A 451 12.83 -17.99 3.98
CA ASP A 451 12.53 -19.16 4.82
C ASP A 451 11.57 -18.85 5.98
N ASP A 452 11.55 -17.60 6.43
CA ASP A 452 10.60 -17.16 7.45
C ASP A 452 9.13 -17.28 7.01
N MET A 453 8.83 -17.07 5.72
CA MET A 453 7.49 -17.29 5.12
C MET A 453 7.07 -18.76 5.14
N GLU A 454 8.03 -19.67 5.08
CA GLU A 454 7.76 -21.10 5.17
C GLU A 454 7.49 -21.56 6.60
N ARG A 455 8.14 -20.93 7.59
CA ARG A 455 8.06 -21.34 9.00
C ARG A 455 6.94 -20.67 9.79
N MET A 456 6.52 -19.46 9.38
CA MET A 456 5.53 -18.63 10.07
C MET A 456 5.72 -18.57 11.60
N PRO A 457 6.90 -18.16 12.10
CA PRO A 457 7.18 -18.08 13.53
C PRO A 457 6.29 -17.09 14.28
N ILE A 458 6.06 -17.39 15.56
CA ILE A 458 5.42 -16.45 16.49
C ILE A 458 6.43 -15.37 16.86
N ILE A 459 6.07 -14.11 16.66
CA ILE A 459 6.90 -12.98 17.04
C ILE A 459 6.36 -12.39 18.33
N PHE A 460 7.22 -12.17 19.33
CA PHE A 460 6.90 -11.29 20.45
C PHE A 460 7.54 -9.92 20.22
N ASN A 461 6.78 -8.85 20.39
CA ASN A 461 7.23 -7.47 20.33
C ASN A 461 6.80 -6.75 21.62
N ASP A 462 7.70 -5.98 22.24
CA ASP A 462 7.46 -5.35 23.54
C ASP A 462 6.79 -3.97 23.48
N TYR A 463 6.32 -3.50 22.31
CA TYR A 463 5.68 -2.19 22.17
C TYR A 463 4.21 -2.19 22.60
N MET A 464 3.34 -2.77 21.77
CA MET A 464 1.91 -2.47 21.74
C MET A 464 1.19 -2.96 23.00
N ASN A 465 0.61 -2.03 23.78
CA ASN A 465 0.02 -2.33 25.09
C ASN A 465 0.97 -3.10 26.04
N CYS A 466 2.29 -2.92 25.89
CA CYS A 466 3.32 -3.57 26.69
C CYS A 466 4.25 -2.55 27.35
N LEU A 467 5.41 -2.25 26.75
CA LEU A 467 6.40 -1.29 27.27
C LEU A 467 6.32 0.08 26.62
N MET A 468 5.67 0.22 25.44
CA MET A 468 5.32 1.50 24.82
C MET A 468 6.50 2.49 24.69
N GLY A 469 7.64 2.01 24.20
CA GLY A 469 8.83 2.85 24.02
C GLY A 469 9.68 3.05 25.28
N ASP A 470 9.41 2.30 26.35
CA ASP A 470 10.18 2.37 27.60
C ASP A 470 10.86 1.04 28.02
N PRO A 471 11.65 0.39 27.13
CA PRO A 471 12.40 -0.81 27.48
C PRO A 471 13.55 -0.49 28.43
N ASN A 472 13.76 -1.33 29.44
CA ASN A 472 15.00 -1.34 30.22
C ASN A 472 15.34 -2.78 30.62
N GLU A 473 16.55 -2.98 31.09
CA GLU A 473 17.07 -4.32 31.39
C GLU A 473 16.12 -5.17 32.27
N ASN A 474 15.56 -4.60 33.34
CA ASN A 474 14.68 -5.34 34.24
C ASN A 474 13.33 -5.67 33.60
N LYS A 475 12.74 -4.73 32.86
CA LYS A 475 11.45 -4.93 32.19
C LYS A 475 11.54 -5.98 31.09
N VAL A 476 12.60 -5.94 30.28
CA VAL A 476 12.84 -6.94 29.23
C VAL A 476 13.04 -8.32 29.84
N ARG A 477 13.88 -8.43 30.90
CA ARG A 477 14.12 -9.70 31.62
C ARG A 477 12.83 -10.32 32.17
N ALA A 478 11.90 -9.51 32.68
CA ALA A 478 10.64 -9.99 33.22
C ALA A 478 9.77 -10.70 32.16
N LEU A 479 9.88 -10.29 30.89
CA LEU A 479 9.10 -10.85 29.79
C LEU A 479 9.70 -12.16 29.23
N LEU A 480 11.02 -12.36 29.31
CA LEU A 480 11.72 -13.48 28.64
C LEU A 480 11.16 -14.86 29.01
N GLY A 481 10.90 -15.09 30.31
CA GLY A 481 10.36 -16.36 30.80
C GLY A 481 8.95 -16.65 30.26
N PRO A 482 7.96 -15.79 30.56
CA PRO A 482 6.60 -15.92 30.05
C PRO A 482 6.51 -16.03 28.53
N VAL A 483 7.27 -15.21 27.79
CA VAL A 483 7.28 -15.22 26.31
C VAL A 483 7.80 -16.55 25.76
N ALA A 484 8.89 -17.08 26.32
CA ALA A 484 9.39 -18.39 25.92
C ALA A 484 8.39 -19.52 26.26
N GLN A 485 7.71 -19.44 27.41
CA GLN A 485 6.68 -20.41 27.81
C GLN A 485 5.46 -20.41 26.88
N LEU A 486 5.11 -19.26 26.31
CA LEU A 486 4.08 -19.09 25.28
C LEU A 486 4.53 -19.60 23.90
N GLY A 487 5.81 -19.94 23.76
CA GLY A 487 6.36 -20.54 22.54
C GLY A 487 6.64 -19.53 21.43
N ALA A 488 6.84 -18.25 21.75
CA ALA A 488 7.39 -17.30 20.79
C ALA A 488 8.76 -17.77 20.28
N GLU A 489 9.10 -17.38 19.06
CA GLU A 489 10.37 -17.73 18.40
C GLU A 489 11.26 -16.47 18.24
N TYR A 490 10.66 -15.30 18.07
CA TYR A 490 11.35 -14.00 18.10
C TYR A 490 11.02 -13.23 19.38
N PHE A 491 12.00 -12.46 19.87
CA PHE A 491 11.81 -11.43 20.89
C PHE A 491 12.34 -10.10 20.37
N VAL A 492 11.44 -9.16 20.08
CA VAL A 492 11.73 -7.85 19.51
C VAL A 492 11.69 -6.80 20.61
N ILE A 493 12.82 -6.14 20.85
CA ILE A 493 12.86 -4.92 21.65
C ILE A 493 12.54 -3.76 20.71
N ASP A 494 11.37 -3.15 20.91
CA ASP A 494 10.88 -2.07 20.07
C ASP A 494 11.47 -0.71 20.50
N ALA A 495 10.88 0.41 20.09
CA ALA A 495 11.43 1.75 20.23
C ALA A 495 11.98 2.09 21.63
N GLY A 496 12.99 2.98 21.65
CA GLY A 496 13.56 3.53 22.88
C GLY A 496 14.79 2.81 23.44
N TRP A 497 15.20 1.66 22.91
CA TRP A 497 16.39 0.93 23.37
C TRP A 497 17.71 1.71 23.22
N TYR A 498 17.78 2.66 22.30
CA TYR A 498 18.94 3.53 22.06
C TYR A 498 18.93 4.82 22.90
N ALA A 499 17.79 5.19 23.47
CA ALA A 499 17.61 6.49 24.12
C ALA A 499 18.00 6.43 25.60
N ASP A 500 18.74 7.43 26.07
CA ASP A 500 19.21 7.52 27.45
C ASP A 500 18.15 7.99 28.45
N ASP A 501 17.08 8.62 27.95
CA ASP A 501 15.95 9.10 28.72
C ASP A 501 14.62 8.68 28.07
N GLY A 502 13.50 9.20 28.60
CA GLY A 502 12.16 8.86 28.12
C GLY A 502 11.78 9.52 26.79
N ASN A 503 12.52 10.52 26.30
CA ASN A 503 12.22 11.23 25.07
C ASN A 503 12.93 10.60 23.87
N TRP A 504 12.66 9.32 23.62
CA TRP A 504 13.30 8.58 22.53
C TRP A 504 12.94 9.09 21.12
N TRP A 505 11.79 9.77 20.98
CA TRP A 505 11.18 10.08 19.69
C TRP A 505 12.09 10.87 18.74
N ASP A 506 12.73 11.93 19.25
CA ASP A 506 13.57 12.84 18.47
C ASP A 506 15.08 12.58 18.65
N ASP A 507 15.44 11.45 19.26
CA ASP A 507 16.83 10.94 19.40
C ASP A 507 17.18 9.81 18.40
N VAL A 508 16.22 9.37 17.57
CA VAL A 508 16.44 8.31 16.56
C VAL A 508 17.60 8.64 15.62
N GLY A 509 18.34 7.61 15.20
CA GLY A 509 19.40 7.74 14.20
C GLY A 509 20.69 7.10 14.65
N LEU A 510 21.26 7.40 15.82
CA LEU A 510 22.58 6.85 16.17
C LEU A 510 22.59 5.31 16.27
N TRP A 511 21.47 4.72 16.67
CA TRP A 511 21.26 3.26 16.77
C TRP A 511 22.34 2.53 17.59
N GLU A 512 22.82 3.18 18.65
CA GLU A 512 23.68 2.58 19.67
C GLU A 512 22.86 2.31 20.94
N PRO A 513 23.06 1.18 21.65
CA PRO A 513 22.26 0.88 22.83
C PRO A 513 22.52 1.83 23.99
N SER A 514 21.46 2.24 24.70
CA SER A 514 21.63 3.07 25.89
C SER A 514 22.33 2.29 27.01
N THR A 515 23.45 2.83 27.47
CA THR A 515 24.18 2.30 28.64
C THR A 515 23.43 2.55 29.96
N LYS A 516 22.50 3.52 29.99
CA LYS A 516 21.64 3.79 31.16
C LYS A 516 20.48 2.80 31.26
N ARG A 517 19.84 2.45 30.15
CA ARG A 517 18.74 1.46 30.13
C ARG A 517 19.24 0.03 30.31
N PHE A 518 20.47 -0.24 29.86
CA PHE A 518 21.10 -1.56 29.88
C PHE A 518 22.49 -1.53 30.56
N PRO A 519 22.55 -1.24 31.87
CA PRO A 519 23.80 -1.05 32.59
C PRO A 519 24.68 -2.30 32.67
N SER A 520 24.11 -3.51 32.55
CA SER A 520 24.91 -4.73 32.47
C SER A 520 25.53 -4.99 31.09
N GLY A 521 25.25 -4.12 30.11
CA GLY A 521 25.66 -4.26 28.71
C GLY A 521 24.60 -4.92 27.84
N PHE A 522 24.34 -4.33 26.67
CA PHE A 522 23.29 -4.79 25.75
C PHE A 522 23.56 -6.19 25.17
N MET A 523 24.83 -6.52 24.89
CA MET A 523 25.20 -7.86 24.40
C MET A 523 24.82 -8.97 25.38
N LYS A 524 24.96 -8.72 26.69
CA LYS A 524 24.55 -9.67 27.72
C LYS A 524 23.04 -9.93 27.68
N LEU A 525 22.23 -8.90 27.45
CA LEU A 525 20.78 -9.04 27.28
C LEU A 525 20.46 -9.86 26.01
N MET A 526 21.17 -9.62 24.90
CA MET A 526 21.02 -10.40 23.67
C MET A 526 21.38 -11.88 23.88
N ASP A 527 22.44 -12.18 24.63
CA ASP A 527 22.82 -13.54 25.01
C ASP A 527 21.73 -14.23 25.85
N GLU A 528 21.09 -13.50 26.76
CA GLU A 528 20.01 -14.05 27.58
C GLU A 528 18.75 -14.35 26.79
N ILE A 529 18.39 -13.50 25.82
CA ILE A 529 17.32 -13.79 24.86
C ILE A 529 17.64 -15.11 24.12
N ARG A 530 18.86 -15.27 23.61
CA ARG A 530 19.30 -16.50 22.94
C ARG A 530 19.30 -17.72 23.86
N ASN A 531 19.75 -17.58 25.10
CA ASN A 531 19.78 -18.65 26.10
C ASN A 531 18.37 -19.14 26.49
N LYS A 532 17.33 -18.35 26.21
CA LYS A 532 15.92 -18.74 26.34
C LYS A 532 15.36 -19.43 25.10
N GLY A 533 16.16 -19.62 24.06
CA GLY A 533 15.75 -20.20 22.78
C GLY A 533 15.03 -19.21 21.86
N LEU A 534 15.09 -17.92 22.16
CA LEU A 534 14.47 -16.85 21.38
C LEU A 534 15.50 -16.21 20.44
N ILE A 535 15.05 -15.75 19.28
CA ILE A 535 15.88 -15.00 18.33
C ILE A 535 15.74 -13.50 18.64
N PRO A 536 16.84 -12.77 18.91
CA PRO A 536 16.78 -11.34 19.18
C PRO A 536 16.38 -10.51 17.96
N GLY A 537 15.45 -9.59 18.16
CA GLY A 537 15.03 -8.59 17.19
C GLY A 537 15.05 -7.17 17.74
N LEU A 538 15.16 -6.18 16.85
CA LEU A 538 15.14 -4.75 17.20
C LEU A 538 14.24 -3.94 16.27
N TRP A 539 13.61 -2.91 16.81
CA TRP A 539 12.99 -1.85 16.02
C TRP A 539 14.01 -0.79 15.59
N LEU A 540 13.85 -0.30 14.37
CA LEU A 540 14.63 0.76 13.72
C LEU A 540 13.70 1.62 12.85
N GLU A 541 14.09 2.87 12.59
CA GLU A 541 13.44 3.75 11.63
C GLU A 541 14.48 4.27 10.63
N PRO A 542 14.86 3.47 9.61
CA PRO A 542 16.09 3.67 8.87
C PRO A 542 16.08 4.88 7.92
N GLU A 543 14.91 5.44 7.61
CA GLU A 543 14.73 6.55 6.67
C GLU A 543 14.74 7.93 7.35
N VAL A 544 14.91 8.00 8.68
CA VAL A 544 14.81 9.26 9.43
C VAL A 544 15.93 9.43 10.45
N VAL A 545 16.19 10.68 10.81
CA VAL A 545 17.09 11.07 11.91
C VAL A 545 16.39 12.10 12.79
N GLY A 546 16.40 11.89 14.10
CA GLY A 546 15.81 12.82 15.04
C GLY A 546 16.57 14.14 15.10
N VAL A 547 15.87 15.26 15.34
CA VAL A 547 16.52 16.59 15.37
C VAL A 547 17.54 16.75 16.50
N ARG A 548 17.48 15.92 17.55
CA ARG A 548 18.47 15.90 18.64
C ARG A 548 19.59 14.88 18.42
N SER A 549 19.46 14.02 17.42
CA SER A 549 20.45 12.99 17.12
C SER A 549 21.75 13.62 16.61
N PRO A 550 22.93 13.19 17.11
CA PRO A 550 24.21 13.70 16.64
C PRO A 550 24.46 13.35 15.17
N VAL A 551 23.76 12.35 14.62
CA VAL A 551 23.84 11.99 13.20
C VAL A 551 23.45 13.16 12.30
N GLY A 552 22.56 14.05 12.77
CA GLY A 552 22.14 15.23 12.03
C GLY A 552 23.29 16.15 11.62
N SER A 553 24.38 16.22 12.41
CA SER A 553 25.58 17.00 12.08
C SER A 553 26.73 16.16 11.52
N GLN A 554 26.62 14.83 11.53
CA GLN A 554 27.64 13.92 10.99
C GLN A 554 27.45 13.66 9.50
N LEU A 555 26.20 13.67 9.02
CA LEU A 555 25.88 13.56 7.61
C LEU A 555 25.79 14.96 6.96
N PRO A 556 26.21 15.11 5.69
CA PRO A 556 26.11 16.35 4.95
C PRO A 556 24.65 16.73 4.67
N ASP A 557 24.38 17.99 4.34
CA ASP A 557 23.00 18.49 4.14
C ASP A 557 22.28 17.75 2.99
N GLU A 558 23.01 17.37 1.95
CA GLU A 558 22.53 16.66 0.76
C GLU A 558 22.14 15.20 1.06
N ALA A 559 22.51 14.67 2.23
CA ALA A 559 22.04 13.37 2.72
C ALA A 559 20.59 13.41 3.22
N PHE A 560 19.98 14.58 3.30
CA PHE A 560 18.60 14.79 3.74
C PHE A 560 17.74 15.32 2.60
N PHE A 561 16.43 15.07 2.67
CA PHE A 561 15.49 15.80 1.82
C PHE A 561 15.51 17.28 2.18
N GLN A 562 15.45 18.12 1.14
CA GLN A 562 15.39 19.57 1.27
C GLN A 562 14.26 20.15 0.42
N GLU A 563 13.69 21.25 0.91
CA GLU A 563 12.75 22.13 0.20
C GLU A 563 13.35 23.54 0.21
N ASP A 564 13.53 24.14 -0.96
CA ASP A 564 14.17 25.45 -1.13
C ASP A 564 15.52 25.58 -0.38
N GLY A 565 16.34 24.52 -0.39
CA GLY A 565 17.64 24.48 0.29
C GLY A 565 17.58 24.33 1.81
N HIS A 566 16.40 24.05 2.37
CA HIS A 566 16.23 23.78 3.80
C HIS A 566 15.85 22.33 4.00
N ARG A 567 16.53 21.64 4.91
CA ARG A 567 16.18 20.25 5.26
C ARG A 567 14.70 20.14 5.66
N VAL A 568 14.05 19.04 5.30
CA VAL A 568 12.65 18.75 5.63
C VAL A 568 12.57 18.14 7.04
N VAL A 569 11.90 18.82 7.97
CA VAL A 569 11.54 18.27 9.29
C VAL A 569 10.07 17.89 9.31
N GLU A 570 9.78 16.65 9.67
CA GLU A 570 8.42 16.23 10.03
C GLU A 570 8.43 15.56 11.39
N LYS A 571 7.47 15.93 12.25
CA LYS A 571 7.39 15.45 13.65
C LYS A 571 8.73 15.42 14.40
N ARG A 572 9.55 16.47 14.27
CA ARG A 572 10.89 16.58 14.89
C ARG A 572 11.91 15.55 14.38
N ARG A 573 11.78 15.12 13.13
CA ARG A 573 12.73 14.22 12.46
C ARG A 573 13.04 14.70 11.04
N TRP A 574 14.29 14.64 10.67
CA TRP A 574 14.78 14.85 9.32
C TRP A 574 14.55 13.59 8.47
N SER A 575 14.14 13.76 7.23
CA SER A 575 14.04 12.67 6.25
C SER A 575 15.37 12.51 5.51
N LEU A 576 15.87 11.28 5.41
CA LEU A 576 17.11 10.94 4.71
C LEU A 576 16.85 10.75 3.21
N ASP A 577 17.84 11.06 2.37
CA ASP A 577 17.83 10.74 0.94
C ASP A 577 18.66 9.48 0.64
N TYR A 578 18.01 8.33 0.45
CA TYR A 578 18.67 7.07 0.09
C TYR A 578 19.36 7.07 -1.27
N ARG A 579 19.15 8.10 -2.10
CA ARG A 579 19.94 8.31 -3.33
C ARG A 579 21.36 8.75 -3.00
N HIS A 580 21.59 9.29 -1.81
CA HIS A 580 22.89 9.78 -1.38
C HIS A 580 23.76 8.63 -0.85
N PRO A 581 25.00 8.43 -1.37
CA PRO A 581 25.82 7.28 -1.02
C PRO A 581 26.25 7.25 0.46
N GLU A 582 26.35 8.41 1.13
CA GLU A 582 26.71 8.44 2.55
C GLU A 582 25.61 7.92 3.47
N VAL A 583 24.33 8.07 3.09
CA VAL A 583 23.20 7.47 3.82
C VAL A 583 23.31 5.95 3.77
N ILE A 584 23.58 5.40 2.58
CA ILE A 584 23.76 3.96 2.37
C ILE A 584 24.96 3.43 3.17
N ALA A 585 26.11 4.10 3.08
CA ALA A 585 27.33 3.69 3.78
C ALA A 585 27.15 3.70 5.30
N TRP A 586 26.50 4.74 5.82
CA TRP A 586 26.21 4.88 7.23
C TRP A 586 25.24 3.81 7.73
N MET A 587 24.11 3.61 7.04
CA MET A 587 23.13 2.60 7.46
C MET A 587 23.69 1.17 7.34
N ASN A 588 24.53 0.89 6.34
CA ASN A 588 25.24 -0.40 6.26
C ASN A 588 26.11 -0.64 7.50
N LYS A 589 26.84 0.39 7.98
CA LYS A 589 27.64 0.29 9.21
C LYS A 589 26.76 -0.03 10.43
N VAL A 590 25.61 0.64 10.56
CA VAL A 590 24.64 0.36 11.62
C VAL A 590 24.17 -1.09 11.56
N MET A 591 23.70 -1.54 10.39
CA MET A 591 23.19 -2.90 10.22
C MET A 591 24.25 -3.96 10.47
N HIS A 592 25.47 -3.79 9.95
CA HIS A 592 26.58 -4.71 10.21
C HIS A 592 26.85 -4.82 11.71
N ASN A 593 26.87 -3.71 12.43
CA ASN A 593 27.10 -3.73 13.86
C ASN A 593 25.99 -4.49 14.61
N LEU A 594 24.73 -4.21 14.31
CA LEU A 594 23.59 -4.87 14.96
C LEU A 594 23.54 -6.38 14.66
N ILE A 595 23.86 -6.77 13.42
CA ILE A 595 23.84 -8.17 13.01
C ILE A 595 25.05 -8.93 13.55
N ASP A 596 26.26 -8.42 13.38
CA ASP A 596 27.49 -9.18 13.63
C ASP A 596 27.94 -9.06 15.09
N GLN A 597 27.79 -7.89 15.72
CA GLN A 597 28.18 -7.70 17.12
C GLN A 597 27.11 -8.20 18.09
N TYR A 598 25.84 -7.83 17.87
CA TYR A 598 24.76 -8.13 18.81
C TYR A 598 23.98 -9.40 18.47
N GLY A 599 24.18 -9.97 17.27
CA GLY A 599 23.52 -11.20 16.84
C GLY A 599 22.04 -11.02 16.56
N VAL A 600 21.60 -9.81 16.21
CA VAL A 600 20.20 -9.51 15.87
C VAL A 600 19.88 -10.15 14.51
N ARG A 601 18.73 -10.81 14.42
CA ARG A 601 18.29 -11.50 13.18
C ARG A 601 16.88 -11.13 12.74
N TYR A 602 16.20 -10.31 13.51
CA TYR A 602 14.91 -9.76 13.14
C TYR A 602 14.95 -8.23 13.30
N PHE A 603 14.49 -7.51 12.29
CA PHE A 603 14.35 -6.06 12.36
C PHE A 603 12.93 -5.65 12.01
N LYS A 604 12.34 -4.78 12.82
CA LYS A 604 11.14 -4.03 12.45
C LYS A 604 11.59 -2.67 11.93
N PHE A 605 11.52 -2.49 10.62
CA PHE A 605 11.78 -1.21 9.98
C PHE A 605 10.48 -0.44 9.92
N ASP A 606 10.41 0.61 10.72
CA ASP A 606 9.27 1.49 10.80
C ASP A 606 9.47 2.76 9.96
N TYR A 607 8.41 3.54 9.82
CA TYR A 607 8.43 4.85 9.15
C TYR A 607 7.24 5.69 9.62
N ASN A 608 7.48 6.68 10.48
CA ASN A 608 6.42 7.33 11.27
C ASN A 608 6.16 8.83 10.97
N ILE A 609 6.85 9.35 9.96
CA ILE A 609 6.65 10.72 9.44
C ILE A 609 6.01 10.63 8.05
N ASP A 610 5.24 11.64 7.64
CA ASP A 610 4.73 11.68 6.27
C ASP A 610 5.37 12.83 5.51
N VAL A 611 6.17 12.48 4.51
CA VAL A 611 6.82 13.43 3.62
C VAL A 611 6.17 13.35 2.24
N VAL A 612 5.62 14.49 1.80
CA VAL A 612 4.74 14.57 0.64
C VAL A 612 5.52 14.63 -0.69
N GLN A 613 6.75 15.12 -0.65
CA GLN A 613 7.62 15.36 -1.81
C GLN A 613 9.06 14.99 -1.47
N GLY A 614 9.83 14.57 -2.47
CA GLY A 614 11.27 14.36 -2.30
C GLY A 614 12.02 15.69 -2.28
N THR A 615 13.35 15.61 -2.26
CA THR A 615 14.18 16.83 -2.32
C THR A 615 14.01 17.59 -3.64
N ASP A 616 14.02 18.92 -3.59
CA ASP A 616 13.98 19.81 -4.76
C ASP A 616 15.35 20.39 -5.15
N VAL A 617 16.38 20.13 -4.34
CA VAL A 617 17.77 20.52 -4.62
C VAL A 617 18.57 19.40 -5.31
N ASP A 618 19.63 19.79 -6.01
CA ASP A 618 20.67 18.90 -6.55
C ASP A 618 20.17 17.67 -7.32
N GLY A 619 19.51 17.90 -8.45
CA GLY A 619 19.17 16.85 -9.41
C GLY A 619 18.51 17.37 -10.70
N PRO A 620 18.52 16.58 -11.79
CA PRO A 620 17.90 16.97 -13.06
C PRO A 620 16.36 16.81 -13.08
N GLY A 621 15.73 16.49 -11.94
CA GLY A 621 14.31 16.13 -11.82
C GLY A 621 13.54 17.02 -10.84
N THR A 622 12.22 16.86 -10.78
CA THR A 622 11.39 17.54 -9.77
C THR A 622 11.38 16.77 -8.45
N ALA A 623 10.91 17.41 -7.37
CA ALA A 623 10.70 16.79 -6.07
C ALA A 623 9.92 15.46 -6.13
N GLY A 624 8.90 15.38 -6.99
CA GLY A 624 8.15 14.13 -7.21
C GLY A 624 8.98 13.03 -7.87
N ALA A 625 9.93 13.38 -8.76
CA ALA A 625 10.85 12.41 -9.36
C ALA A 625 11.92 11.96 -8.37
N ALA A 626 12.46 12.89 -7.58
CA ALA A 626 13.40 12.59 -6.50
C ALA A 626 12.79 11.62 -5.47
N HIS A 627 11.51 11.79 -5.14
CA HIS A 627 10.82 10.89 -4.21
C HIS A 627 10.75 9.45 -4.72
N LEU A 628 10.36 9.27 -5.98
CA LEU A 628 10.31 7.95 -6.61
C LEU A 628 11.70 7.29 -6.67
N GLU A 629 12.74 8.09 -6.95
CA GLU A 629 14.12 7.61 -6.99
C GLU A 629 14.63 7.22 -5.60
N HIS A 630 14.30 7.98 -4.55
CA HIS A 630 14.57 7.63 -3.16
C HIS A 630 13.93 6.29 -2.80
N GLN A 631 12.63 6.11 -3.11
CA GLN A 631 11.88 4.90 -2.83
C GLN A 631 12.51 3.66 -3.48
N ARG A 632 12.96 3.81 -4.74
CA ARG A 632 13.70 2.76 -5.45
C ARG A 632 15.05 2.48 -4.82
N ALA A 633 15.78 3.51 -4.41
CA ALA A 633 17.08 3.39 -3.75
C ALA A 633 16.98 2.68 -2.39
N TYR A 634 15.98 3.02 -1.59
CA TYR A 634 15.67 2.34 -0.33
C TYR A 634 15.40 0.85 -0.55
N LEU A 635 14.49 0.49 -1.46
CA LEU A 635 14.21 -0.92 -1.75
C LEU A 635 15.41 -1.66 -2.34
N ALA A 636 16.27 -0.99 -3.12
CA ALA A 636 17.52 -1.56 -3.62
C ALA A 636 18.50 -1.84 -2.47
N TRP A 637 18.60 -0.92 -1.50
CA TRP A 637 19.40 -1.12 -0.30
C TRP A 637 18.91 -2.29 0.56
N VAL A 638 17.60 -2.40 0.81
CA VAL A 638 17.04 -3.53 1.56
C VAL A 638 17.32 -4.85 0.85
N ARG A 639 17.19 -4.92 -0.48
CA ARG A 639 17.54 -6.13 -1.25
C ARG A 639 19.01 -6.52 -1.06
N ALA A 640 19.93 -5.56 -1.21
CA ALA A 640 21.35 -5.80 -1.03
C ALA A 640 21.68 -6.28 0.40
N LEU A 641 21.01 -5.71 1.40
CA LEU A 641 21.14 -6.14 2.79
C LEU A 641 20.68 -7.60 2.98
N LEU A 642 19.53 -7.99 2.44
CA LEU A 642 19.02 -9.36 2.50
C LEU A 642 19.83 -10.35 1.65
N ASP A 643 20.50 -9.89 0.60
CA ASP A 643 21.46 -10.71 -0.17
C ASP A 643 22.72 -11.01 0.64
N ASN A 644 23.22 -10.01 1.39
CA ASN A 644 24.39 -10.17 2.26
C ASN A 644 24.07 -10.96 3.55
N TYR A 645 22.83 -10.88 4.03
CA TYR A 645 22.38 -11.54 5.26
C TYR A 645 21.07 -12.31 5.06
N PRO A 646 21.07 -13.44 4.33
CA PRO A 646 19.85 -14.16 3.94
C PRO A 646 19.05 -14.74 5.13
N GLY A 647 19.65 -14.86 6.31
CA GLY A 647 18.95 -15.30 7.54
C GLY A 647 18.32 -14.17 8.35
N VAL A 648 18.44 -12.91 7.92
CA VAL A 648 17.85 -11.75 8.58
C VAL A 648 16.43 -11.52 8.07
N VAL A 649 15.47 -11.40 9.00
CA VAL A 649 14.09 -11.01 8.71
C VAL A 649 13.95 -9.51 8.87
N ILE A 650 13.34 -8.83 7.88
CA ILE A 650 13.01 -7.41 7.97
C ILE A 650 11.50 -7.23 7.78
N GLU A 651 10.80 -6.94 8.86
CA GLU A 651 9.41 -6.50 8.85
C GLU A 651 9.32 -5.04 8.39
N THR A 652 8.40 -4.75 7.49
CA THR A 652 7.99 -3.38 7.15
C THR A 652 6.86 -2.91 8.05
N CYS A 653 6.97 -1.68 8.53
CA CYS A 653 6.01 -0.98 9.37
C CYS A 653 6.03 0.50 8.98
N SER A 654 4.88 1.16 9.07
CA SER A 654 4.78 2.61 8.91
C SER A 654 3.60 3.09 9.74
N GLY A 655 3.82 3.22 11.05
CA GLY A 655 2.73 3.40 12.02
C GLY A 655 1.62 2.35 11.82
N GLY A 656 2.00 1.08 11.84
CA GLY A 656 1.18 0.00 11.29
C GLY A 656 1.37 -0.13 9.78
N ALA A 657 0.30 0.06 8.99
CA ALA A 657 0.29 -0.26 7.57
C ALA A 657 -0.06 0.93 6.65
N ASN A 658 0.58 2.09 6.88
CA ASN A 658 0.53 3.23 5.94
C ASN A 658 1.41 3.03 4.67
N ARG A 659 2.11 1.90 4.58
CA ARG A 659 2.84 1.44 3.39
C ARG A 659 2.54 -0.03 3.04
N LEU A 660 1.25 -0.40 3.08
CA LEU A 660 0.73 -1.74 2.75
C LEU A 660 0.68 -1.98 1.23
N ASP A 661 1.81 -1.84 0.54
CA ASP A 661 1.91 -1.93 -0.91
C ASP A 661 2.86 -3.04 -1.38
N TYR A 662 2.72 -3.46 -2.64
CA TYR A 662 3.54 -4.54 -3.20
C TYR A 662 4.92 -4.12 -3.69
N ALA A 663 5.29 -2.85 -3.65
CA ALA A 663 6.71 -2.50 -3.80
C ALA A 663 7.46 -2.85 -2.50
N MET A 664 6.88 -2.54 -1.34
CA MET A 664 7.41 -2.95 -0.03
C MET A 664 7.33 -4.47 0.16
N LEU A 665 6.14 -5.06 0.02
CA LEU A 665 5.90 -6.48 0.29
C LEU A 665 6.62 -7.42 -0.67
N ALA A 666 6.99 -6.97 -1.88
CA ALA A 666 7.83 -7.78 -2.77
C ALA A 666 9.27 -7.94 -2.26
N VAL A 667 9.72 -7.08 -1.35
CA VAL A 667 11.08 -7.10 -0.77
C VAL A 667 11.06 -7.58 0.68
N HIS A 668 10.11 -7.11 1.48
CA HIS A 668 10.00 -7.43 2.90
C HIS A 668 9.15 -8.69 3.13
N PRO A 669 9.65 -9.69 3.88
CA PRO A 669 8.89 -10.92 4.15
C PRO A 669 7.72 -10.75 5.13
N ILE A 670 7.64 -9.63 5.87
CA ILE A 670 6.62 -9.42 6.91
C ILE A 670 6.13 -7.97 6.90
N GLN A 671 4.86 -7.77 7.23
CA GLN A 671 4.20 -6.47 7.40
C GLN A 671 3.43 -6.43 8.72
N SER A 672 3.70 -5.41 9.53
CA SER A 672 2.85 -5.04 10.68
C SER A 672 1.53 -4.47 10.16
N THR A 673 0.39 -5.05 10.55
CA THR A 673 -0.89 -4.71 9.89
C THR A 673 -1.58 -3.45 10.42
N SER A 674 -1.34 -3.03 11.67
CA SER A 674 -1.98 -1.83 12.25
C SER A 674 -1.35 -1.47 13.60
N ASP A 675 -1.51 -0.21 14.01
CA ASP A 675 -1.22 0.23 15.38
C ASP A 675 -2.45 0.20 16.31
N GLN A 676 -3.61 -0.24 15.83
CA GLN A 676 -4.84 -0.28 16.60
C GLN A 676 -4.68 -1.08 17.91
N GLN A 677 -5.09 -0.48 19.03
CA GLN A 677 -4.85 -1.01 20.38
C GLN A 677 -6.10 -1.63 21.01
N ASP A 678 -7.28 -1.33 20.47
CA ASP A 678 -8.54 -1.94 20.91
C ASP A 678 -8.75 -3.27 20.16
N PRO A 679 -8.78 -4.41 20.85
CA PRO A 679 -8.92 -5.71 20.21
C PRO A 679 -10.30 -5.90 19.52
N LYS A 680 -11.38 -5.25 19.99
CA LYS A 680 -12.70 -5.27 19.33
C LYS A 680 -12.62 -4.53 17.99
N LEU A 681 -12.01 -3.35 17.95
CA LEU A 681 -11.84 -2.60 16.70
C LEU A 681 -10.87 -3.29 15.75
N TYR A 682 -9.79 -3.86 16.27
CA TYR A 682 -8.77 -4.58 15.50
C TYR A 682 -9.33 -5.76 14.71
N ALA A 683 -10.39 -6.42 15.20
CA ALA A 683 -11.02 -7.55 14.51
C ALA A 683 -11.45 -7.20 13.07
N ALA A 684 -11.92 -5.98 12.81
CA ALA A 684 -12.30 -5.53 11.46
C ALA A 684 -11.08 -5.40 10.53
N ILE A 685 -9.93 -4.99 11.06
CA ILE A 685 -8.67 -4.92 10.32
C ILE A 685 -8.12 -6.32 10.06
N ALA A 686 -8.07 -7.17 11.09
CA ALA A 686 -7.63 -8.56 10.97
C ALA A 686 -8.42 -9.34 9.92
N ALA A 687 -9.74 -9.14 9.86
CA ALA A 687 -10.59 -9.75 8.84
C ALA A 687 -10.35 -9.17 7.43
N ALA A 688 -9.95 -7.90 7.31
CA ALA A 688 -9.83 -7.21 6.02
C ALA A 688 -8.42 -7.32 5.40
N CYS A 689 -7.36 -7.37 6.22
CA CYS A 689 -5.97 -7.39 5.76
C CYS A 689 -5.66 -8.46 4.70
N PRO A 690 -6.24 -9.68 4.73
CA PRO A 690 -6.02 -10.68 3.68
C PRO A 690 -6.41 -10.24 2.25
N THR A 691 -7.18 -9.15 2.09
CA THR A 691 -7.43 -8.53 0.78
C THR A 691 -6.18 -7.89 0.17
N ALA A 692 -5.21 -7.48 0.99
CA ALA A 692 -4.05 -6.68 0.60
C ALA A 692 -2.71 -7.35 0.93
N VAL A 693 -2.66 -8.26 1.90
CA VAL A 693 -1.43 -8.97 2.29
C VAL A 693 -1.73 -10.47 2.40
N THR A 694 -0.79 -11.33 2.01
CA THR A 694 -1.01 -12.77 2.21
C THR A 694 -0.92 -13.16 3.68
N PRO A 695 -1.54 -14.28 4.07
CA PRO A 695 -1.44 -14.83 5.42
C PRO A 695 0.00 -14.92 5.94
N GLU A 696 0.94 -15.42 5.13
CA GLU A 696 2.35 -15.61 5.48
C GLU A 696 3.20 -14.34 5.53
N GLN A 697 2.64 -13.16 5.28
CA GLN A 697 3.30 -11.86 5.48
C GLN A 697 2.59 -11.00 6.54
N SER A 698 1.33 -11.30 6.86
CA SER A 698 0.44 -10.49 7.69
C SER A 698 0.73 -10.65 9.18
N ALA A 699 1.59 -9.81 9.77
CA ALA A 699 1.82 -9.79 11.22
C ALA A 699 0.71 -9.01 11.94
N SER A 700 -0.23 -9.77 12.51
CA SER A 700 -1.41 -9.25 13.18
C SER A 700 -1.25 -9.34 14.71
N TRP A 701 -1.56 -8.25 15.41
CA TRP A 701 -1.32 -8.14 16.85
C TRP A 701 -2.26 -9.00 17.70
N ALA A 702 -1.67 -9.60 18.74
CA ALA A 702 -2.34 -10.08 19.94
C ALA A 702 -1.65 -9.48 21.16
N TYR A 703 -2.36 -8.73 22.00
CA TYR A 703 -1.78 -8.00 23.13
C TYR A 703 -2.57 -8.22 24.43
N PRO A 704 -2.72 -9.48 24.89
CA PRO A 704 -3.52 -9.82 26.07
C PRO A 704 -3.12 -8.99 27.29
N GLN A 705 -4.11 -8.62 28.10
CA GLN A 705 -3.96 -7.77 29.28
C GLN A 705 -4.48 -8.45 30.55
N PRO A 706 -3.83 -8.25 31.70
CA PRO A 706 -4.26 -8.85 32.97
C PRO A 706 -5.62 -8.32 33.43
N GLY A 707 -5.95 -7.08 33.06
CA GLY A 707 -7.22 -6.43 33.42
C GLY A 707 -8.40 -6.77 32.49
N TRP A 708 -8.19 -7.57 31.44
CA TRP A 708 -9.25 -7.98 30.51
C TRP A 708 -9.91 -9.28 30.93
N SER A 709 -11.16 -9.46 30.49
CA SER A 709 -11.83 -10.76 30.63
C SER A 709 -11.11 -11.83 29.81
N ASP A 710 -11.33 -13.09 30.21
CA ASP A 710 -10.79 -14.25 29.51
C ASP A 710 -11.23 -14.30 28.03
N GLU A 711 -12.49 -13.95 27.73
CA GLU A 711 -13.02 -13.86 26.36
C GLU A 711 -12.37 -12.74 25.54
N LEU A 712 -12.10 -11.57 26.14
CA LEU A 712 -11.45 -10.46 25.44
C LEU A 712 -9.96 -10.77 25.15
N ASN A 713 -9.27 -11.41 26.10
CA ASN A 713 -7.92 -11.92 25.87
C ASN A 713 -7.92 -12.98 24.75
N ALA A 714 -8.89 -13.89 24.74
CA ALA A 714 -9.02 -14.85 23.66
C ALA A 714 -9.30 -14.19 22.30
N LEU A 715 -10.19 -13.21 22.25
CA LEU A 715 -10.48 -12.43 21.05
C LEU A 715 -9.21 -11.76 20.51
N SER A 716 -8.40 -11.16 21.38
CA SER A 716 -7.11 -10.57 20.98
C SER A 716 -6.18 -11.60 20.36
N VAL A 717 -6.16 -12.84 20.86
CA VAL A 717 -5.39 -13.93 20.23
C VAL A 717 -5.99 -14.32 18.87
N VAL A 718 -7.31 -14.48 18.75
CA VAL A 718 -7.99 -14.80 17.46
C VAL A 718 -7.63 -13.78 16.37
N ASN A 719 -7.57 -12.48 16.69
CA ASN A 719 -7.17 -11.42 15.76
C ASN A 719 -5.83 -11.70 15.06
N SER A 720 -4.92 -12.44 15.70
CA SER A 720 -3.57 -12.72 15.21
C SER A 720 -3.43 -14.06 14.46
N MET A 721 -4.39 -14.97 14.63
CA MET A 721 -4.21 -16.38 14.22
C MET A 721 -4.40 -16.63 12.72
N MET A 722 -5.11 -15.75 12.01
CA MET A 722 -5.40 -15.90 10.57
C MET A 722 -4.32 -15.26 9.69
N GLY A 723 -3.07 -15.40 10.11
CA GLY A 723 -1.89 -14.78 9.49
C GLY A 723 -0.64 -15.15 10.27
N ARG A 724 0.21 -14.18 10.59
CA ARG A 724 1.31 -14.33 11.54
C ARG A 724 0.93 -13.76 12.89
N VAL A 725 1.18 -14.56 13.93
CA VAL A 725 0.98 -14.09 15.29
C VAL A 725 2.05 -13.07 15.66
N TYR A 726 1.59 -11.86 15.98
CA TYR A 726 2.38 -10.76 16.49
C TYR A 726 2.01 -10.49 17.95
N LEU A 727 2.60 -11.27 18.86
CA LEU A 727 2.31 -11.24 20.29
C LEU A 727 2.94 -10.02 20.97
N SER A 728 2.20 -9.41 21.89
CA SER A 728 2.64 -8.34 22.78
C SER A 728 1.83 -8.42 24.08
N GLY A 729 1.66 -7.30 24.77
CA GLY A 729 0.97 -7.20 26.04
C GLY A 729 1.86 -7.55 27.24
N ARG A 730 1.37 -7.23 28.45
CA ARG A 730 2.04 -7.54 29.72
C ARG A 730 1.80 -8.99 30.12
N VAL A 731 2.30 -9.92 29.29
CA VAL A 731 2.18 -11.37 29.50
C VAL A 731 2.81 -11.84 30.82
N ASP A 732 3.77 -11.08 31.34
CA ASP A 732 4.40 -11.29 32.65
C ASP A 732 3.46 -11.03 33.85
N LEU A 733 2.34 -10.35 33.62
CA LEU A 733 1.37 -10.00 34.65
C LEU A 733 0.05 -10.78 34.56
N LEU A 734 -0.10 -11.64 33.54
CA LEU A 734 -1.30 -12.46 33.39
C LEU A 734 -1.41 -13.47 34.53
N SER A 735 -2.66 -13.75 34.95
CA SER A 735 -2.92 -14.90 35.82
C SER A 735 -2.60 -16.22 35.11
N ASP A 736 -2.37 -17.29 35.86
CA ASP A 736 -2.10 -18.62 35.31
C ASP A 736 -3.18 -19.08 34.32
N ASN A 737 -4.46 -18.76 34.60
CA ASN A 737 -5.58 -19.08 33.71
C ASN A 737 -5.54 -18.26 32.41
N GLN A 738 -5.32 -16.95 32.48
CA GLN A 738 -5.19 -16.10 31.29
C GLN A 738 -3.98 -16.52 30.44
N LEU A 739 -2.84 -16.83 31.07
CA LEU A 739 -1.66 -17.35 30.38
C LEU A 739 -1.96 -18.68 29.68
N ALA A 740 -2.73 -19.58 30.33
CA ALA A 740 -3.16 -20.85 29.75
C ALA A 740 -4.12 -20.67 28.56
N ILE A 741 -4.96 -19.63 28.55
CA ILE A 741 -5.82 -19.28 27.41
C ILE A 741 -4.96 -18.84 26.23
N VAL A 742 -4.03 -17.91 26.46
CA VAL A 742 -3.14 -17.42 25.40
C VAL A 742 -2.31 -18.57 24.84
N LYS A 743 -1.72 -19.40 25.72
CA LYS A 743 -0.93 -20.56 25.32
C LYS A 743 -1.72 -21.55 24.45
N GLU A 744 -2.97 -21.86 24.81
CA GLU A 744 -3.85 -22.72 24.00
C GLU A 744 -3.99 -22.19 22.57
N GLY A 745 -4.24 -20.89 22.40
CA GLY A 745 -4.38 -20.27 21.08
C GLY A 745 -3.08 -20.33 20.26
N LEU A 746 -1.93 -20.12 20.90
CA LEU A 746 -0.63 -20.19 20.24
C LEU A 746 -0.22 -21.61 19.84
N GLU A 747 -0.60 -22.62 20.63
CA GLU A 747 -0.44 -24.03 20.26
C GLU A 747 -1.33 -24.41 19.08
N VAL A 748 -2.58 -23.93 19.07
CA VAL A 748 -3.49 -24.09 17.92
C VAL A 748 -2.92 -23.41 16.68
N TYR A 749 -2.37 -22.19 16.81
CA TYR A 749 -1.70 -21.50 15.71
C TYR A 749 -0.55 -22.32 15.11
N LYS A 750 0.33 -22.86 15.95
CA LYS A 750 1.43 -23.73 15.48
C LYS A 750 0.93 -24.97 14.74
N SER A 751 -0.25 -25.49 15.10
CA SER A 751 -0.86 -26.62 14.40
C SER A 751 -1.51 -26.28 13.05
N MET A 752 -1.78 -24.99 12.78
CA MET A 752 -2.43 -24.56 11.53
C MET A 752 -1.49 -23.87 10.53
N ARG A 753 -0.39 -23.25 10.99
CA ARG A 753 0.41 -22.32 10.18
C ARG A 753 0.96 -22.94 8.88
N ASP A 754 1.24 -24.24 8.88
CA ASP A 754 1.69 -24.96 7.68
C ASP A 754 0.62 -25.00 6.58
N HIS A 755 -0.66 -24.99 6.96
CA HIS A 755 -1.76 -24.86 5.99
C HIS A 755 -1.98 -23.39 5.59
N LEU A 756 -1.81 -22.45 6.52
CA LEU A 756 -2.08 -21.03 6.27
C LEU A 756 -1.14 -20.42 5.23
N ARG A 757 0.14 -20.83 5.19
CA ARG A 757 1.15 -20.25 4.29
C ARG A 757 0.84 -20.40 2.79
N HIS A 758 -0.08 -21.30 2.44
CA HIS A 758 -0.56 -21.49 1.07
C HIS A 758 -2.07 -21.33 0.96
N ALA A 759 -2.73 -20.84 2.02
CA ALA A 759 -4.17 -20.71 2.04
C ALA A 759 -4.64 -19.48 1.25
N THR A 760 -5.89 -19.53 0.78
CA THR A 760 -6.58 -18.41 0.14
C THR A 760 -7.73 -17.90 1.03
N PRO A 761 -7.96 -16.57 1.08
CA PRO A 761 -8.97 -15.98 1.93
C PRO A 761 -10.38 -16.08 1.35
N MET A 762 -11.37 -16.08 2.24
CA MET A 762 -12.79 -15.94 1.92
C MET A 762 -13.55 -15.24 3.05
N TRP A 763 -14.67 -14.61 2.72
CA TRP A 763 -15.48 -13.82 3.64
C TRP A 763 -16.96 -14.26 3.59
N PRO A 764 -17.35 -15.26 4.41
CA PRO A 764 -18.71 -15.80 4.42
C PRO A 764 -19.82 -14.78 4.72
N LEU A 765 -19.50 -13.69 5.42
CA LEU A 765 -20.43 -12.59 5.73
C LEU A 765 -20.26 -11.38 4.79
N GLY A 766 -19.47 -11.53 3.72
CA GLY A 766 -19.01 -10.42 2.88
C GLY A 766 -17.79 -9.71 3.47
N LEU A 767 -17.17 -8.83 2.68
CA LEU A 767 -16.03 -8.03 3.13
C LEU A 767 -16.39 -7.26 4.41
N PRO A 768 -15.50 -7.26 5.43
CA PRO A 768 -15.83 -6.71 6.74
C PRO A 768 -16.03 -5.20 6.66
N LYS A 769 -17.14 -4.70 7.21
CA LYS A 769 -17.33 -3.26 7.43
C LYS A 769 -16.91 -2.90 8.84
N TRP A 770 -16.43 -1.67 8.99
CA TRP A 770 -15.91 -1.16 10.26
C TRP A 770 -16.89 -1.29 11.44
N HIS A 771 -18.18 -1.17 11.18
CA HIS A 771 -19.26 -1.18 12.18
C HIS A 771 -20.05 -2.49 12.24
N ASP A 772 -19.64 -3.54 11.52
CA ASP A 772 -20.38 -4.81 11.59
C ASP A 772 -20.27 -5.44 12.99
N ASP A 773 -21.38 -5.96 13.49
CA ASP A 773 -21.44 -6.63 14.80
C ASP A 773 -20.73 -7.98 14.76
N TRP A 774 -20.82 -8.66 13.62
CA TRP A 774 -20.24 -9.96 13.36
C TRP A 774 -19.31 -9.91 12.16
N LEU A 775 -18.15 -10.54 12.29
CA LEU A 775 -17.14 -10.64 11.23
C LEU A 775 -16.77 -12.11 11.03
N ALA A 776 -16.46 -12.49 9.79
CA ALA A 776 -16.00 -13.83 9.48
C ALA A 776 -14.89 -13.80 8.41
N LEU A 777 -13.79 -14.50 8.69
CA LEU A 777 -12.68 -14.70 7.76
C LEU A 777 -12.37 -16.20 7.70
N GLY A 778 -12.45 -16.77 6.50
CA GLY A 778 -12.00 -18.11 6.19
C GLY A 778 -10.63 -18.10 5.52
N LEU A 779 -9.77 -19.06 5.86
CA LEU A 779 -8.56 -19.40 5.11
C LEU A 779 -8.64 -20.87 4.71
N THR A 780 -8.71 -21.13 3.41
CA THR A 780 -8.85 -22.48 2.84
C THR A 780 -7.50 -22.98 2.36
N SER A 781 -7.11 -24.19 2.77
CA SER A 781 -5.86 -24.83 2.37
C SER A 781 -5.79 -25.01 0.84
N ALA A 782 -4.57 -25.05 0.30
CA ALA A 782 -4.35 -25.18 -1.15
C ALA A 782 -5.00 -26.43 -1.78
N ASP A 783 -5.17 -27.51 -1.00
CA ASP A 783 -5.87 -28.73 -1.45
C ASP A 783 -7.41 -28.65 -1.33
N GLY A 784 -7.95 -27.55 -0.80
CA GLY A 784 -9.38 -27.32 -0.60
C GLY A 784 -10.04 -28.16 0.49
N LYS A 785 -9.29 -28.99 1.23
CA LYS A 785 -9.85 -29.96 2.20
C LYS A 785 -10.09 -29.38 3.58
N THR A 786 -9.31 -28.39 3.97
CA THR A 786 -9.39 -27.77 5.29
C THR A 786 -9.64 -26.27 5.15
N THR A 787 -10.63 -25.77 5.89
CA THR A 787 -10.82 -24.34 6.07
C THR A 787 -10.78 -24.00 7.55
N TYR A 788 -9.96 -23.01 7.88
CA TYR A 788 -9.98 -22.37 9.19
C TYR A 788 -10.88 -21.16 9.11
N LEU A 789 -11.87 -21.07 9.98
CA LEU A 789 -12.85 -19.98 10.01
C LEU A 789 -12.72 -19.23 11.34
N ALA A 790 -12.23 -18.00 11.28
CA ALA A 790 -12.30 -17.07 12.39
C ALA A 790 -13.66 -16.36 12.36
N VAL A 791 -14.34 -16.34 13.51
CA VAL A 791 -15.61 -15.63 13.69
C VAL A 791 -15.48 -14.73 14.90
N TRP A 792 -15.80 -13.45 14.73
CA TRP A 792 -15.82 -12.46 15.80
C TRP A 792 -17.26 -11.99 16.02
N ARG A 793 -17.72 -12.07 17.26
CA ARG A 793 -18.92 -11.36 17.73
C ARG A 793 -18.44 -10.16 18.55
N ARG A 794 -18.47 -8.99 17.93
CA ARG A 794 -18.10 -7.73 18.58
C ARG A 794 -19.26 -7.13 19.36
N ASP A 795 -20.47 -7.35 18.86
CA ASP A 795 -21.73 -6.82 19.38
C ASP A 795 -22.92 -7.67 18.87
N GLY A 796 -24.15 -7.20 19.03
CA GLY A 796 -25.33 -7.71 18.33
C GLY A 796 -25.88 -9.03 18.88
N PRO A 797 -26.68 -9.79 18.10
CA PRO A 797 -27.35 -10.99 18.59
C PRO A 797 -26.37 -12.10 19.00
N THR A 798 -26.79 -12.96 19.92
CA THR A 798 -26.00 -14.12 20.40
C THR A 798 -25.91 -15.27 19.39
N GLU A 799 -26.70 -15.24 18.33
CA GLU A 799 -26.78 -16.26 17.30
C GLU A 799 -26.60 -15.65 15.91
N MET A 800 -25.85 -16.35 15.06
CA MET A 800 -25.61 -15.97 13.67
C MET A 800 -25.72 -17.19 12.75
N ASN A 801 -26.36 -17.01 11.59
CA ASN A 801 -26.37 -17.98 10.50
C ASN A 801 -25.36 -17.53 9.45
N ILE A 802 -24.25 -18.25 9.34
CA ILE A 802 -23.17 -17.98 8.40
C ILE A 802 -23.37 -18.86 7.17
N SER A 803 -23.66 -18.24 6.02
CA SER A 803 -23.67 -18.95 4.74
C SER A 803 -22.23 -19.23 4.33
N LEU A 804 -21.84 -20.49 4.21
CA LEU A 804 -20.48 -20.86 3.84
C LEU A 804 -20.23 -20.68 2.33
N GLY A 805 -21.29 -20.44 1.53
CA GLY A 805 -21.19 -20.14 0.11
C GLY A 805 -20.71 -21.32 -0.76
N ASN A 806 -20.68 -21.11 -2.08
CA ASN A 806 -20.29 -22.15 -3.05
C ASN A 806 -18.85 -22.66 -2.86
N GLY A 807 -17.96 -21.83 -2.30
CA GLY A 807 -16.56 -22.18 -2.04
C GLY A 807 -16.37 -23.21 -0.92
N LEU A 808 -17.33 -23.34 0.00
CA LEU A 808 -17.34 -24.24 1.16
C LEU A 808 -18.59 -25.13 1.15
N ARG A 809 -18.98 -25.69 0.00
CA ARG A 809 -20.07 -26.69 -0.02
C ARG A 809 -19.73 -27.81 0.95
N THR A 810 -20.43 -27.82 2.08
CA THR A 810 -20.29 -28.87 3.08
C THR A 810 -21.07 -30.06 2.57
N HIS A 811 -20.37 -31.18 2.36
CA HIS A 811 -21.05 -32.45 2.10
C HIS A 811 -21.65 -32.97 3.42
N ASN A 812 -22.56 -33.94 3.36
CA ASN A 812 -23.14 -34.55 4.57
C ASN A 812 -22.07 -35.11 5.54
N ASP A 813 -20.85 -35.36 5.06
CA ASP A 813 -19.73 -35.89 5.83
C ASP A 813 -18.76 -34.81 6.36
N SER A 814 -18.96 -33.53 6.05
CA SER A 814 -18.09 -32.45 6.51
C SER A 814 -18.11 -32.30 8.03
N LYS A 815 -16.92 -32.20 8.64
CA LYS A 815 -16.77 -32.08 10.11
C LYS A 815 -16.41 -30.66 10.47
N ILE A 816 -17.17 -30.09 11.40
CA ILE A 816 -16.87 -28.79 12.00
C ILE A 816 -16.60 -28.93 13.50
N ARG A 817 -15.56 -28.26 13.98
CA ARG A 817 -15.25 -28.18 15.42
C ARG A 817 -14.62 -26.85 15.80
N VAL A 818 -14.81 -26.45 17.05
CA VAL A 818 -14.07 -25.33 17.66
C VAL A 818 -12.64 -25.78 17.90
N LEU A 819 -11.67 -25.04 17.38
CA LEU A 819 -10.25 -25.21 17.70
C LEU A 819 -9.80 -24.32 18.85
N TYR A 820 -10.31 -23.09 18.92
CA TYR A 820 -9.91 -22.14 19.95
C TYR A 820 -10.99 -21.08 20.20
N PRO A 821 -11.25 -20.70 21.47
CA PRO A 821 -10.92 -21.44 22.69
C PRO A 821 -11.87 -22.61 22.89
N THR A 822 -11.35 -23.77 23.26
CA THR A 822 -12.16 -24.99 23.49
C THR A 822 -12.93 -24.97 24.81
N ARG A 823 -12.46 -24.17 25.78
CA ARG A 823 -13.01 -24.08 27.13
C ARG A 823 -14.24 -23.19 27.26
N PHE A 824 -14.56 -22.39 26.24
CA PHE A 824 -15.69 -21.46 26.28
C PHE A 824 -16.92 -22.03 25.57
N THR A 825 -18.10 -21.69 26.10
CA THR A 825 -19.37 -22.14 25.55
C THR A 825 -19.52 -21.69 24.11
N THR A 826 -19.75 -22.65 23.22
CA THR A 826 -20.01 -22.45 21.79
C THR A 826 -20.98 -23.52 21.34
N LYS A 827 -22.11 -23.14 20.75
CA LYS A 827 -22.99 -24.12 20.08
C LYS A 827 -22.90 -23.93 18.58
N LEU A 828 -22.77 -25.05 17.86
CA LEU A 828 -22.60 -25.08 16.42
C LEU A 828 -23.51 -26.15 15.83
N GLU A 829 -24.29 -25.76 14.83
CA GLU A 829 -25.19 -26.64 14.06
C GLU A 829 -24.91 -26.41 12.57
N LEU A 830 -24.43 -27.45 11.88
CA LEU A 830 -24.18 -27.39 10.45
C LEU A 830 -25.41 -27.89 9.70
N ASN A 831 -25.99 -27.05 8.85
CA ASN A 831 -27.02 -27.46 7.91
C ASN A 831 -26.38 -27.80 6.55
N GLY A 832 -26.12 -29.09 6.33
CA GLY A 832 -25.51 -29.58 5.09
C GLY A 832 -26.36 -29.33 3.83
N ALA A 833 -27.69 -29.28 3.96
CA ALA A 833 -28.57 -29.02 2.81
C ALA A 833 -28.48 -27.56 2.32
N GLU A 834 -28.26 -26.62 3.24
CA GLU A 834 -28.21 -25.17 2.96
C GLU A 834 -26.78 -24.63 2.91
N SER A 835 -25.76 -25.47 3.15
CA SER A 835 -24.36 -25.04 3.33
C SER A 835 -24.22 -23.86 4.31
N ALA A 836 -24.96 -23.95 5.43
CA ALA A 836 -25.06 -22.89 6.43
C ALA A 836 -24.60 -23.38 7.80
N LEU A 837 -23.89 -22.53 8.53
CA LEU A 837 -23.46 -22.75 9.90
C LEU A 837 -24.26 -21.85 10.83
N ARG A 838 -25.07 -22.46 11.70
CA ARG A 838 -25.69 -21.76 12.82
C ARG A 838 -24.76 -21.79 14.02
N LEU A 839 -24.36 -20.62 14.49
CA LEU A 839 -23.38 -20.44 15.56
C LEU A 839 -23.99 -19.61 16.69
N GLN A 840 -23.92 -20.12 17.92
CA GLN A 840 -24.33 -19.40 19.14
C GLN A 840 -23.12 -19.10 20.02
N LEU A 841 -22.88 -17.80 20.26
CA LEU A 841 -21.82 -17.26 21.10
C LEU A 841 -22.43 -16.38 22.21
N PRO A 842 -22.53 -16.87 23.46
CA PRO A 842 -23.28 -16.17 24.51
C PRO A 842 -22.61 -14.89 25.04
N GLU A 843 -21.28 -14.89 25.14
CA GLU A 843 -20.49 -13.77 25.68
C GLU A 843 -20.26 -12.67 24.63
N GLU A 844 -20.03 -11.44 25.09
CA GLU A 844 -19.77 -10.29 24.24
C GLU A 844 -18.74 -9.33 24.87
N PRO A 845 -17.70 -8.90 24.14
CA PRO A 845 -17.28 -9.42 22.83
C PRO A 845 -16.57 -10.78 22.96
N CYS A 846 -16.64 -11.61 21.93
CA CYS A 846 -15.91 -12.89 21.89
C CYS A 846 -15.55 -13.29 20.46
N ALA A 847 -14.64 -14.26 20.31
CA ALA A 847 -14.28 -14.80 19.00
C ALA A 847 -13.87 -16.26 19.07
N ARG A 848 -13.96 -16.97 17.94
CA ARG A 848 -13.61 -18.39 17.81
C ARG A 848 -12.81 -18.64 16.54
N ILE A 849 -11.90 -19.61 16.60
CA ILE A 849 -11.37 -20.32 15.44
C ILE A 849 -12.07 -21.66 15.32
N LEU A 850 -12.67 -21.92 14.16
CA LEU A 850 -13.30 -23.18 13.80
C LEU A 850 -12.45 -23.87 12.72
N LYS A 851 -12.44 -25.21 12.73
CA LYS A 851 -11.90 -26.02 11.63
C LYS A 851 -13.05 -26.72 10.92
N ILE A 852 -13.09 -26.60 9.61
CA ILE A 852 -14.01 -27.29 8.71
C ILE A 852 -13.18 -28.24 7.85
N GLU A 853 -13.45 -29.53 7.94
CA GLU A 853 -12.77 -30.60 7.17
C GLU A 853 -13.78 -31.24 6.22
N ARG A 854 -13.42 -31.35 4.94
CA ARG A 854 -14.24 -31.97 3.88
C ARG A 854 -14.01 -33.45 3.72
#